data_AF-A0A7S0RAX6-F1
#
_entry.id   AF-A0A7S0RAX6-F1
#
_cell.length_a   1.000
_cell.length_b   1.000
_cell.length_c   1.000
_cell.angle_alpha   90.00
_cell.angle_beta   90.00
_cell.angle_gamma   90.00
#
_symmetry.space_group_name_H-M   'P 1'
#
loop_
_entity.id
_entity.type
_entity.pdbx_description
1 polymer ?
#
loop_
_entity_poly.entity_id
_entity_poly.type
_entity_poly.pdbx_seq_one_letter_code
_entity_poly.pdbx_strand_id
1 'polypeptide(L)'
;MPTAATPSALQSRVATTAMHPATAIYRPALHIPTSNGVQMRSAQRTCFEGSSLNINRRTIIRGIGSSVTGRKTQRDPGGSAVRFGVRAVSGPLVEGGGADKPRQGRGWKVNNPLTKYFRKSGVSKPRRKPEPMPLSPPPPVVDVVDINKPPRTLMEVLVDKMSDADLIQMKRDILSGVTVSFAVVPECVGFALVAGVNPITALHGAAIMSFITSAIGGRPGMISGSAGAMSVCLGGLISTYGYQYLFPTCLLAGLMQIACGFSRLGKFIRLVPQPVMLGFVNGLAIAIFLSQLVAFQIPAAGGGFAWLSGPALSCMFGLVGLTMFFVQVIPLVTRSIPAPLAAIGIVTGIANSLPVDSAWGHVGALRTVGDIVSIKGSLPAFAFPMCPFTFETLQIIMPFAAAVCVVGLVDSLLAQQLVDELTETRSSTHIECIAQGIANCTCALFGSLAGCALIGQTMVNMKSGGRGRLSGITASACLMVFIVYLSPLIEAVPLAALTGVMLMVVLSTFEWSSFRIISRIPKVDTIVLLLTSVLTAKYNLAVALFTGVIASCLSFAWKTAQRVSAVRFMEEKAYEGKPAGVYVLYGPLFFGSATRFKNLLDPRKEPLDDVVLDFMECRVLDASGVEAIDNLAERYRVAKKRLHLRHLSEDCRRLLKKSGDLVEVNIMEDPWYGIATDYDSALGEATIKPWSPPDDMHHPGYGVR
;
A
#
# COMPACT_ATOMS: atom_id res chain seq x y z
N MET A 1 31.24 35.79 42.93
CA MET A 1 31.81 34.93 43.98
C MET A 1 31.92 35.73 45.27
N PRO A 2 31.80 35.12 46.46
CA PRO A 2 31.35 33.73 46.73
C PRO A 2 29.84 33.58 46.39
N THR A 3 29.02 32.61 46.82
CA THR A 3 29.16 31.42 47.69
C THR A 3 28.29 30.28 47.11
N ALA A 4 27.93 29.25 47.89
CA ALA A 4 26.98 28.19 47.54
C ALA A 4 25.95 27.97 48.67
N ALA A 5 24.73 27.50 48.33
CA ALA A 5 23.86 26.70 49.20
C ALA A 5 22.71 26.03 48.42
N THR A 6 22.72 24.70 48.35
CA THR A 6 21.51 23.84 48.37
C THR A 6 21.38 23.29 49.82
N PRO A 7 20.29 22.61 50.27
CA PRO A 7 19.19 21.98 49.51
C PRO A 7 17.75 22.07 50.10
N SER A 8 16.80 21.43 49.40
CA SER A 8 15.59 20.73 49.90
C SER A 8 14.41 21.46 50.58
N ALA A 9 13.22 21.09 50.08
CA ALA A 9 11.94 20.89 50.79
C ALA A 9 11.16 22.09 51.38
N LEU A 10 10.09 22.49 50.68
CA LEU A 10 8.84 22.96 51.29
C LEU A 10 7.64 22.18 50.69
N GLN A 11 6.98 21.39 51.55
CA GLN A 11 5.52 21.33 51.82
C GLN A 11 4.56 21.76 50.68
N SER A 12 3.60 20.97 50.17
CA SER A 12 2.70 19.93 50.73
C SER A 12 1.57 20.44 51.65
N ARG A 13 0.33 19.94 51.40
CA ARG A 13 -1.02 20.44 51.86
C ARG A 13 -1.46 21.68 51.07
N VAL A 14 -2.68 21.78 50.52
CA VAL A 14 -4.06 21.46 51.00
C VAL A 14 -4.87 20.94 49.79
N ALA A 15 -5.87 20.06 49.82
CA ALA A 15 -6.44 19.07 50.74
C ALA A 15 -7.42 18.20 49.91
N THR A 16 -7.68 16.99 50.39
CA THR A 16 -8.61 16.01 49.82
C THR A 16 -10.07 16.46 49.87
N THR A 17 -10.83 16.22 48.79
CA THR A 17 -12.29 16.00 48.87
C THR A 17 -12.66 14.85 47.94
N ALA A 18 -13.19 13.76 48.51
CA ALA A 18 -13.65 12.60 47.74
C ALA A 18 -15.14 12.72 47.43
N MET A 19 -15.56 12.41 46.20
CA MET A 19 -16.95 12.04 45.87
C MET A 19 -17.04 11.40 44.47
N HIS A 20 -17.36 10.10 44.43
CA HIS A 20 -18.26 9.55 43.42
C HIS A 20 -19.70 9.84 43.91
N PRO A 21 -20.76 9.92 43.05
CA PRO A 21 -21.05 8.88 42.05
C PRO A 21 -21.76 9.34 40.74
N ALA A 22 -22.06 8.32 39.91
CA ALA A 22 -23.25 8.19 39.05
C ALA A 22 -23.51 9.10 37.83
N THR A 23 -23.81 8.39 36.73
CA THR A 23 -24.60 8.74 35.54
C THR A 23 -25.66 9.84 35.67
N ALA A 24 -25.68 10.79 34.72
CA ALA A 24 -26.89 11.50 34.30
C ALA A 24 -26.87 11.88 32.81
N ILE A 25 -28.03 11.75 32.16
CA ILE A 25 -28.30 12.05 30.75
C ILE A 25 -28.62 13.55 30.61
N TYR A 26 -28.13 14.25 29.58
CA TYR A 26 -28.72 15.53 29.18
C TYR A 26 -28.75 15.76 27.65
N ARG A 27 -29.93 16.15 27.17
CA ARG A 27 -30.17 16.73 25.83
C ARG A 27 -29.90 18.25 25.87
N PRO A 28 -29.51 18.89 24.76
CA PRO A 28 -29.82 20.28 24.52
C PRO A 28 -31.16 20.41 23.76
N ALA A 29 -32.05 21.27 24.25
CA ALA A 29 -33.28 21.66 23.56
C ALA A 29 -33.07 22.95 22.74
N LEU A 30 -33.85 23.12 21.67
CA LEU A 30 -33.88 24.37 20.90
C LEU A 30 -34.44 25.52 21.76
N HIS A 31 -33.92 26.73 21.53
CA HIS A 31 -34.69 27.95 21.76
C HIS A 31 -34.63 28.86 20.52
N ILE A 32 -35.80 29.31 20.09
CA ILE A 32 -36.03 30.19 18.94
C ILE A 32 -36.44 31.56 19.48
N PRO A 33 -35.93 32.68 18.93
CA PRO A 33 -36.59 33.98 19.02
C PRO A 33 -37.48 34.22 17.79
N THR A 34 -38.70 34.69 18.02
CA THR A 34 -39.70 35.03 16.99
C THR A 34 -39.69 36.52 16.67
N SER A 35 -39.93 36.88 15.39
CA SER A 35 -41.01 37.79 14.98
C SER A 35 -40.92 38.20 13.50
N ASN A 36 -42.10 38.40 12.88
CA ASN A 36 -42.39 39.20 11.67
C ASN A 36 -41.54 38.92 10.39
N GLY A 37 -42.06 38.45 9.24
CA GLY A 37 -43.44 38.25 8.78
C GLY A 37 -43.79 39.14 7.59
N VAL A 38 -43.74 38.61 6.35
CA VAL A 38 -44.41 39.15 5.13
C VAL A 38 -44.68 37.98 4.16
N GLN A 39 -45.72 38.16 3.34
CA GLN A 39 -46.43 37.19 2.49
C GLN A 39 -45.72 36.67 1.22
N MET A 40 -46.21 35.51 0.78
CA MET A 40 -46.76 35.22 -0.58
C MET A 40 -46.02 34.33 -1.59
N ARG A 41 -46.83 33.43 -2.19
CA ARG A 41 -46.72 32.69 -3.47
C ARG A 41 -45.72 31.54 -3.58
N SER A 42 -45.95 30.40 -4.26
CA SER A 42 -47.12 29.56 -4.64
C SER A 42 -46.77 28.75 -5.92
N ALA A 43 -46.73 27.41 -5.85
CA ALA A 43 -46.92 26.42 -6.95
C ALA A 43 -46.49 25.01 -6.43
N GLN A 44 -47.39 24.07 -6.13
CA GLN A 44 -47.95 23.03 -7.03
C GLN A 44 -46.87 22.10 -7.63
N ARG A 45 -46.69 20.83 -7.18
CA ARG A 45 -47.53 19.60 -7.24
C ARG A 45 -47.85 19.08 -8.66
N THR A 46 -47.30 17.90 -9.00
CA THR A 46 -47.90 16.64 -9.60
C THR A 46 -46.74 15.82 -10.21
N CYS A 47 -46.48 14.51 -10.00
CA CYS A 47 -47.27 13.26 -9.92
C CYS A 47 -47.80 12.74 -11.28
N PHE A 48 -47.30 11.58 -11.73
CA PHE A 48 -47.90 10.44 -12.50
C PHE A 48 -46.75 9.44 -12.80
N GLU A 49 -46.75 8.18 -12.32
CA GLU A 49 -47.13 6.90 -13.01
C GLU A 49 -46.67 6.76 -14.49
N GLY A 50 -46.26 5.60 -15.03
CA GLY A 50 -46.10 4.22 -14.53
C GLY A 50 -45.75 3.23 -15.68
N SER A 51 -45.54 1.94 -15.38
CA SER A 51 -45.63 0.78 -16.31
C SER A 51 -44.50 0.44 -17.34
N SER A 52 -43.69 -0.57 -16.98
CA SER A 52 -43.16 -1.72 -17.77
C SER A 52 -43.30 -1.83 -19.32
N LEU A 53 -42.20 -2.19 -20.02
CA LEU A 53 -42.02 -3.52 -20.69
C LEU A 53 -40.58 -3.78 -21.20
N ASN A 54 -40.25 -5.06 -21.49
CA ASN A 54 -38.99 -5.55 -22.07
C ASN A 54 -38.85 -5.29 -23.59
N ILE A 55 -37.60 -5.24 -24.11
CA ILE A 55 -37.13 -6.06 -25.25
C ILE A 55 -35.59 -5.96 -25.42
N ASN A 56 -35.00 -7.00 -26.01
CA ASN A 56 -33.57 -7.30 -26.10
C ASN A 56 -33.09 -7.24 -27.56
N ARG A 57 -31.97 -6.54 -27.89
CA ARG A 57 -30.96 -7.02 -28.88
C ARG A 57 -29.72 -6.14 -29.08
N ARG A 58 -28.65 -6.87 -29.40
CA ARG A 58 -27.27 -6.54 -29.80
C ARG A 58 -27.07 -5.48 -30.93
N THR A 59 -25.90 -4.82 -30.83
CA THR A 59 -25.00 -4.38 -31.94
C THR A 59 -25.46 -3.25 -32.88
N ILE A 60 -24.64 -2.18 -32.98
CA ILE A 60 -24.09 -1.65 -34.25
C ILE A 60 -23.00 -0.58 -33.99
N ILE A 61 -21.95 -0.62 -34.81
CA ILE A 61 -20.88 0.39 -34.88
C ILE A 61 -21.34 1.52 -35.80
N ARG A 62 -21.27 2.79 -35.37
CA ARG A 62 -20.94 3.94 -36.24
C ARG A 62 -20.63 5.19 -35.42
N GLY A 63 -19.51 5.83 -35.74
CA GLY A 63 -19.21 7.18 -35.29
C GLY A 63 -19.59 8.22 -36.34
N ILE A 64 -19.85 9.44 -35.86
CA ILE A 64 -19.87 10.80 -36.45
C ILE A 64 -20.04 11.69 -35.20
N GLY A 65 -19.38 12.83 -34.99
CA GLY A 65 -18.47 13.62 -35.83
C GLY A 65 -18.65 15.10 -35.48
N SER A 66 -17.61 15.93 -35.65
CA SER A 66 -17.51 17.35 -35.19
C SER A 66 -17.42 17.52 -33.66
N SER A 67 -16.71 18.50 -33.09
CA SER A 67 -16.32 19.83 -33.58
C SER A 67 -14.84 20.02 -33.99
N VAL A 68 -14.60 20.98 -34.88
CA VAL A 68 -13.32 21.31 -35.52
C VAL A 68 -12.78 22.68 -35.06
N THR A 69 -11.50 22.75 -34.69
CA THR A 69 -10.57 23.89 -34.90
C THR A 69 -9.14 23.37 -34.62
N GLY A 70 -8.10 23.57 -35.44
CA GLY A 70 -8.00 24.26 -36.72
C GLY A 70 -6.70 25.07 -36.87
N ARG A 71 -5.59 24.45 -37.31
CA ARG A 71 -4.42 25.19 -37.86
C ARG A 71 -3.79 24.47 -39.07
N LYS A 72 -3.55 25.27 -40.11
CA LYS A 72 -3.01 25.01 -41.45
C LYS A 72 -1.64 24.32 -41.38
N THR A 73 -1.37 23.18 -42.04
CA THR A 73 -1.18 22.90 -43.48
C THR A 73 0.02 23.57 -44.15
N GLN A 74 1.00 22.78 -44.58
CA GLN A 74 1.69 22.99 -45.85
C GLN A 74 2.08 21.64 -46.50
N ARG A 75 1.62 21.45 -47.73
CA ARG A 75 2.00 20.44 -48.75
C ARG A 75 2.87 21.19 -49.79
N ASP A 76 3.62 20.63 -50.74
CA ASP A 76 3.66 19.35 -51.50
C ASP A 76 5.05 19.35 -52.24
N PRO A 77 5.36 18.59 -53.32
CA PRO A 77 5.22 17.14 -53.56
C PRO A 77 6.48 16.50 -54.22
N GLY A 78 6.45 15.18 -54.48
CA GLY A 78 7.10 14.57 -55.67
C GLY A 78 8.07 13.40 -55.43
N GLY A 79 8.07 12.40 -56.33
CA GLY A 79 9.19 11.45 -56.47
C GLY A 79 8.87 9.96 -56.30
N SER A 80 8.37 9.35 -57.36
CA SER A 80 8.10 7.93 -57.60
C SER A 80 9.21 6.87 -57.33
N ALA A 81 8.74 5.65 -57.00
CA ALA A 81 9.18 4.32 -57.52
C ALA A 81 10.18 3.39 -56.75
N VAL A 82 9.63 2.25 -56.29
CA VAL A 82 9.98 0.84 -56.64
C VAL A 82 11.36 0.20 -56.27
N ARG A 83 11.24 -0.96 -55.58
CA ARG A 83 12.12 -2.17 -55.50
C ARG A 83 13.18 -2.34 -54.40
N PHE A 84 13.34 -3.63 -54.06
CA PHE A 84 14.21 -4.25 -53.05
C PHE A 84 15.71 -4.23 -53.41
N GLY A 85 16.58 -4.23 -52.39
CA GLY A 85 18.03 -4.50 -52.53
C GLY A 85 18.72 -4.63 -51.16
N VAL A 86 19.73 -5.50 -51.04
CA VAL A 86 20.39 -5.88 -49.76
C VAL A 86 21.93 -5.74 -49.85
N ARG A 87 22.57 -5.30 -48.74
CA ARG A 87 24.03 -5.23 -48.43
C ARG A 87 24.89 -4.23 -49.24
N ALA A 88 26.00 -3.65 -48.78
CA ALA A 88 26.69 -3.39 -47.50
C ALA A 88 28.14 -2.93 -47.86
N VAL A 89 28.85 -2.22 -46.96
CA VAL A 89 30.33 -1.93 -46.94
C VAL A 89 30.86 -1.01 -48.10
N SER A 90 31.91 -0.17 -48.02
CA SER A 90 33.01 0.04 -47.03
C SER A 90 33.72 1.42 -47.14
N GLY A 91 34.42 1.83 -46.07
CA GLY A 91 35.70 2.58 -46.12
C GLY A 91 35.67 4.10 -45.84
N PRO A 92 36.81 4.74 -45.45
CA PRO A 92 38.20 4.22 -45.46
C PRO A 92 39.03 4.33 -44.14
N LEU A 93 40.07 3.49 -44.04
CA LEU A 93 41.48 3.66 -43.53
C LEU A 93 41.77 4.41 -42.20
N VAL A 94 42.73 3.99 -41.34
CA VAL A 94 44.22 4.03 -41.53
C VAL A 94 44.98 3.04 -40.59
N GLU A 95 46.13 2.50 -41.05
CA GLU A 95 47.29 1.80 -40.37
C GLU A 95 47.07 0.63 -39.36
N GLY A 96 47.94 -0.40 -39.26
CA GLY A 96 49.13 -0.80 -40.05
C GLY A 96 49.86 -2.06 -39.48
N GLY A 97 50.27 -3.00 -40.36
CA GLY A 97 51.03 -4.26 -40.04
C GLY A 97 50.19 -5.42 -39.43
N GLY A 98 50.30 -6.71 -39.78
CA GLY A 98 51.08 -7.46 -40.77
C GLY A 98 51.72 -8.74 -40.16
N ALA A 99 51.77 -9.92 -40.78
CA ALA A 99 51.16 -10.49 -42.00
C ALA A 99 51.39 -12.04 -42.02
N ASP A 100 50.88 -12.92 -42.92
CA ASP A 100 49.83 -12.80 -43.95
C ASP A 100 48.98 -14.11 -44.06
N LYS A 101 49.53 -15.22 -44.61
CA LYS A 101 48.78 -16.30 -45.32
C LYS A 101 49.62 -17.60 -45.52
N PRO A 102 49.14 -18.72 -46.15
CA PRO A 102 47.98 -18.95 -47.06
C PRO A 102 47.02 -20.11 -46.65
N ARG A 103 45.87 -20.47 -47.28
CA ARG A 103 45.07 -20.15 -48.51
C ARG A 103 44.97 -21.31 -49.53
N GLN A 104 43.82 -22.01 -49.61
CA GLN A 104 43.20 -22.78 -50.73
C GLN A 104 41.94 -23.51 -50.18
N GLY A 105 40.87 -23.93 -50.89
CA GLY A 105 40.47 -23.89 -52.31
C GLY A 105 38.95 -24.20 -52.46
N ARG A 106 38.36 -24.18 -53.67
CA ARG A 106 36.88 -24.25 -53.92
C ARG A 106 36.44 -25.44 -54.79
N GLY A 107 35.17 -25.85 -54.70
CA GLY A 107 34.41 -26.55 -55.75
C GLY A 107 33.12 -27.23 -55.21
N TRP A 108 32.20 -27.73 -56.04
CA TRP A 108 31.26 -27.10 -56.99
C TRP A 108 30.10 -28.11 -57.21
N LYS A 109 28.93 -27.61 -57.62
CA LYS A 109 27.59 -28.23 -57.85
C LYS A 109 27.51 -29.65 -58.47
N VAL A 110 26.35 -30.33 -58.32
CA VAL A 110 25.37 -30.72 -59.39
C VAL A 110 24.04 -31.26 -58.79
N ASN A 111 22.90 -31.02 -59.48
CA ASN A 111 21.56 -31.61 -59.23
C ASN A 111 21.17 -32.59 -60.36
N ASN A 112 20.51 -33.73 -60.07
CA ASN A 112 19.32 -34.25 -60.80
C ASN A 112 18.73 -35.56 -60.18
N PRO A 113 17.52 -36.05 -60.59
CA PRO A 113 16.59 -36.64 -59.62
C PRO A 113 16.00 -38.01 -60.03
N LEU A 114 16.54 -39.12 -59.54
CA LEU A 114 15.97 -40.46 -59.74
C LEU A 114 16.14 -41.33 -58.49
N THR A 115 15.10 -41.43 -57.65
CA THR A 115 14.86 -42.57 -56.72
C THR A 115 13.47 -42.49 -56.06
N LYS A 116 12.41 -42.36 -56.87
CA LYS A 116 11.15 -43.08 -56.57
C LYS A 116 11.30 -44.51 -57.10
N TYR A 117 10.52 -45.45 -56.56
CA TYR A 117 10.54 -46.89 -56.84
C TYR A 117 11.74 -47.68 -56.29
N PHE A 118 11.69 -47.99 -54.99
CA PHE A 118 11.82 -49.38 -54.56
C PHE A 118 10.79 -49.68 -53.47
N ARG A 119 10.04 -50.77 -53.66
CA ARG A 119 8.90 -51.21 -52.85
C ARG A 119 9.24 -52.58 -52.26
N LYS A 120 8.88 -52.82 -50.99
CA LYS A 120 8.83 -54.14 -50.32
C LYS A 120 10.09 -55.04 -50.44
N SER A 121 10.90 -55.03 -49.39
CA SER A 121 11.50 -56.26 -48.83
C SER A 121 12.01 -55.99 -47.41
N GLY A 122 11.59 -56.81 -46.45
CA GLY A 122 12.02 -56.68 -45.06
C GLY A 122 13.28 -57.50 -44.81
N VAL A 123 14.45 -56.85 -44.75
CA VAL A 123 15.67 -57.38 -44.10
C VAL A 123 16.35 -56.22 -43.37
N SER A 124 16.92 -56.53 -42.21
CA SER A 124 17.54 -55.59 -41.27
C SER A 124 18.80 -54.88 -41.80
N LYS A 125 19.10 -53.71 -41.23
CA LYS A 125 20.45 -53.11 -41.25
C LYS A 125 20.95 -52.92 -39.80
N PRO A 126 22.27 -53.10 -39.56
CA PRO A 126 22.80 -53.30 -38.21
C PRO A 126 22.88 -52.01 -37.37
N ARG A 127 22.90 -52.19 -36.04
CA ARG A 127 23.09 -51.11 -35.04
C ARG A 127 24.37 -50.32 -35.34
N ARG A 128 24.28 -48.99 -35.30
CA ARG A 128 25.46 -48.11 -35.23
C ARG A 128 26.22 -48.35 -33.93
N LYS A 129 27.55 -48.25 -33.97
CA LYS A 129 28.40 -48.27 -32.76
C LYS A 129 28.04 -47.07 -31.85
N PRO A 130 28.13 -47.20 -30.51
CA PRO A 130 27.94 -46.07 -29.61
C PRO A 130 29.04 -45.01 -29.81
N GLU A 131 28.65 -43.75 -29.67
CA GLU A 131 29.59 -42.62 -29.64
C GLU A 131 30.38 -42.63 -28.32
N PRO A 132 31.66 -42.21 -28.31
CA PRO A 132 32.44 -42.11 -27.07
C PRO A 132 31.90 -41.00 -26.17
N MET A 133 31.88 -41.24 -24.86
CA MET A 133 31.46 -40.24 -23.87
C MET A 133 32.35 -38.98 -23.92
N PRO A 134 31.79 -37.78 -23.72
CA PRO A 134 32.59 -36.56 -23.59
C PRO A 134 33.48 -36.63 -22.35
N LEU A 135 34.73 -36.22 -22.51
CA LEU A 135 35.71 -36.10 -21.42
C LEU A 135 35.22 -35.07 -20.39
N SER A 136 35.42 -35.36 -19.11
CA SER A 136 35.20 -34.41 -18.02
C SER A 136 36.09 -33.18 -18.18
N PRO A 137 35.61 -31.97 -17.84
CA PRO A 137 36.45 -30.77 -17.86
C PRO A 137 37.63 -30.90 -16.88
N PRO A 138 38.78 -30.27 -17.16
CA PRO A 138 39.89 -30.23 -16.23
C PRO A 138 39.51 -29.50 -14.93
N PRO A 139 40.15 -29.82 -13.79
CA PRO A 139 39.93 -29.09 -12.54
C PRO A 139 40.32 -27.61 -12.68
N PRO A 140 39.72 -26.70 -11.90
CA PRO A 140 40.07 -25.29 -11.96
C PRO A 140 41.54 -25.07 -11.61
N VAL A 141 42.21 -24.22 -12.40
CA VAL A 141 43.55 -23.73 -12.06
C VAL A 141 43.43 -22.92 -10.78
N VAL A 142 44.15 -23.34 -9.74
CA VAL A 142 44.26 -22.57 -8.50
C VAL A 142 45.23 -21.43 -8.78
N ASP A 143 44.76 -20.18 -8.66
CA ASP A 143 45.62 -19.01 -8.78
C ASP A 143 46.76 -19.08 -7.77
N VAL A 144 48.00 -19.03 -8.28
CA VAL A 144 49.19 -18.99 -7.44
C VAL A 144 49.20 -17.65 -6.71
N VAL A 145 49.06 -17.70 -5.38
CA VAL A 145 49.10 -16.50 -4.54
C VAL A 145 50.49 -15.87 -4.65
N ASP A 146 50.55 -14.72 -5.32
CA ASP A 146 51.77 -13.95 -5.55
C ASP A 146 52.26 -13.29 -4.26
N ILE A 147 53.19 -13.97 -3.59
CA ILE A 147 53.67 -13.67 -2.22
C ILE A 147 54.39 -12.31 -2.13
N ASN A 148 54.73 -11.68 -3.27
CA ASN A 148 55.43 -10.39 -3.33
C ASN A 148 54.51 -9.16 -3.39
N LYS A 149 53.18 -9.33 -3.41
CA LYS A 149 52.25 -8.19 -3.33
C LYS A 149 52.08 -7.74 -1.87
N PRO A 150 52.09 -6.43 -1.56
CA PRO A 150 51.77 -5.93 -0.22
C PRO A 150 50.34 -6.37 0.16
N PRO A 151 50.04 -6.54 1.46
CA PRO A 151 48.71 -6.98 1.91
C PRO A 151 47.66 -5.95 1.52
N ARG A 152 46.92 -6.25 0.44
CA ARG A 152 45.80 -5.43 -0.02
C ARG A 152 44.79 -5.28 1.11
N THR A 153 44.37 -4.05 1.34
CA THR A 153 43.31 -3.75 2.30
C THR A 153 42.01 -4.44 1.89
N LEU A 154 41.17 -4.77 2.86
CA LEU A 154 39.87 -5.41 2.60
C LEU A 154 38.99 -4.57 1.65
N MET A 155 39.19 -3.25 1.66
CA MET A 155 38.53 -2.31 0.75
C MET A 155 39.04 -2.44 -0.70
N GLU A 156 40.35 -2.58 -0.93
CA GLU A 156 40.89 -2.84 -2.27
C GLU A 156 40.39 -4.18 -2.82
N VAL A 157 40.35 -5.26 -2.01
CA VAL A 157 39.86 -6.57 -2.46
C VAL A 157 38.36 -6.57 -2.77
N LEU A 158 37.57 -5.73 -2.11
CA LEU A 158 36.15 -5.53 -2.41
C LEU A 158 35.95 -4.68 -3.67
N VAL A 159 36.73 -3.60 -3.86
CA VAL A 159 36.65 -2.72 -5.03
C VAL A 159 37.11 -3.45 -6.31
N ASP A 160 38.16 -4.26 -6.25
CA ASP A 160 38.67 -5.07 -7.39
C ASP A 160 37.68 -6.17 -7.84
N LYS A 161 36.59 -6.38 -7.09
CA LYS A 161 35.48 -7.30 -7.41
C LYS A 161 34.18 -6.60 -7.82
N MET A 162 34.12 -5.27 -7.78
CA MET A 162 32.93 -4.51 -8.18
C MET A 162 32.99 -4.15 -9.67
N SER A 163 31.87 -4.27 -10.37
CA SER A 163 31.79 -3.80 -11.76
C SER A 163 31.66 -2.26 -11.81
N ASP A 164 32.01 -1.66 -12.95
CA ASP A 164 31.78 -0.23 -13.18
C ASP A 164 30.29 0.17 -12.96
N ALA A 165 29.37 -0.75 -13.24
CA ALA A 165 27.94 -0.54 -12.99
C ALA A 165 27.61 -0.44 -11.50
N ASP A 166 28.27 -1.25 -10.65
CA ASP A 166 28.10 -1.21 -9.19
C ASP A 166 28.66 0.08 -8.60
N LEU A 167 29.81 0.55 -9.10
CA LEU A 167 30.41 1.83 -8.70
C LEU A 167 29.53 3.03 -9.11
N ILE A 168 28.97 3.00 -10.32
CA ILE A 168 27.99 4.01 -10.78
C ILE A 168 26.73 3.99 -9.90
N GLN A 169 26.22 2.81 -9.54
CA GLN A 169 25.05 2.71 -8.68
C GLN A 169 25.34 3.13 -7.24
N MET A 170 26.51 2.80 -6.69
CA MET A 170 26.97 3.30 -5.39
C MET A 170 27.01 4.83 -5.35
N LYS A 171 27.57 5.47 -6.39
CA LYS A 171 27.59 6.94 -6.50
C LYS A 171 26.17 7.53 -6.55
N ARG A 172 25.25 6.91 -7.29
CA ARG A 172 23.84 7.32 -7.35
C ARG A 172 23.15 7.16 -6.00
N ASP A 173 23.34 6.02 -5.34
CA ASP A 173 22.80 5.73 -4.01
C ASP A 173 23.28 6.79 -3.00
N ILE A 174 24.58 7.09 -2.93
CA ILE A 174 25.13 8.08 -2.00
C ILE A 174 24.55 9.49 -2.27
N LEU A 175 24.56 9.96 -3.52
CA LEU A 175 24.02 11.28 -3.88
C LEU A 175 22.51 11.37 -3.61
N SER A 176 21.79 10.28 -3.86
CA SER A 176 20.36 10.18 -3.60
C SER A 176 20.06 10.19 -2.11
N GLY A 177 20.83 9.46 -1.29
CA GLY A 177 20.72 9.45 0.17
C GLY A 177 20.96 10.83 0.79
N VAL A 178 21.98 11.56 0.32
CA VAL A 178 22.20 12.97 0.68
C VAL A 178 20.97 13.81 0.33
N THR A 179 20.46 13.71 -0.90
CA THR A 179 19.29 14.46 -1.38
C THR A 179 18.05 14.20 -0.51
N VAL A 180 17.81 12.93 -0.16
CA VAL A 180 16.70 12.49 0.70
C VAL A 180 16.86 13.02 2.12
N SER A 181 18.06 12.93 2.72
CA SER A 181 18.28 13.39 4.09
C SER A 181 17.91 14.86 4.30
N PHE A 182 18.20 15.73 3.32
CA PHE A 182 17.78 17.13 3.34
C PHE A 182 16.26 17.31 3.24
N ALA A 183 15.57 16.48 2.44
CA ALA A 183 14.12 16.55 2.29
C ALA A 183 13.36 16.00 3.52
N VAL A 184 13.96 15.06 4.25
CA VAL A 184 13.40 14.43 5.46
C VAL A 184 13.41 15.37 6.68
N VAL A 185 14.42 16.25 6.84
CA VAL A 185 14.57 17.11 8.03
C VAL A 185 13.31 17.94 8.32
N PRO A 186 12.76 18.75 7.38
CA PRO A 186 11.58 19.57 7.66
C PRO A 186 10.32 18.74 7.96
N GLU A 187 10.16 17.59 7.29
CA GLU A 187 9.04 16.68 7.55
C GLU A 187 9.09 16.12 8.96
N CYS A 188 10.24 15.64 9.42
CA CYS A 188 10.39 15.13 10.79
C CYS A 188 10.16 16.19 11.86
N VAL A 189 10.66 17.42 11.67
CA VAL A 189 10.42 18.54 12.59
C VAL A 189 8.91 18.87 12.62
N GLY A 190 8.26 18.96 11.46
CA GLY A 190 6.82 19.23 11.37
C GLY A 190 5.98 18.12 12.04
N PHE A 191 6.28 16.86 11.77
CA PHE A 191 5.58 15.70 12.35
C PHE A 191 5.78 15.58 13.87
N ALA A 192 6.97 15.94 14.40
CA ALA A 192 7.19 16.03 15.84
C ALA A 192 6.25 17.03 16.52
N LEU A 193 6.08 18.22 15.91
CA LEU A 193 5.14 19.23 16.39
C LEU A 193 3.69 18.74 16.33
N VAL A 194 3.30 17.94 15.33
CA VAL A 194 1.98 17.28 15.27
C VAL A 194 1.78 16.29 16.42
N ALA A 195 2.81 15.52 16.79
CA ALA A 195 2.75 14.60 17.93
C ALA A 195 2.87 15.31 19.30
N GLY A 196 3.24 16.59 19.34
CA GLY A 196 3.54 17.29 20.59
C GLY A 196 4.85 16.83 21.25
N VAL A 197 5.83 16.38 20.47
CA VAL A 197 7.16 15.93 20.97
C VAL A 197 8.27 16.87 20.52
N ASN A 198 9.44 16.76 21.16
CA ASN A 198 10.65 17.48 20.73
C ASN A 198 11.02 17.04 19.28
N PRO A 199 11.26 17.98 18.34
CA PRO A 199 11.78 17.66 17.00
C PRO A 199 12.94 16.67 16.95
N ILE A 200 13.86 16.70 17.92
CA ILE A 200 14.99 15.78 17.97
C ILE A 200 14.54 14.31 18.09
N THR A 201 13.45 14.04 18.82
CA THR A 201 12.86 12.71 19.01
C THR A 201 12.41 12.09 17.68
N ALA A 202 11.90 12.90 16.75
CA ALA A 202 11.51 12.45 15.41
C ALA A 202 12.72 12.36 14.46
N LEU A 203 13.70 13.26 14.57
CA LEU A 203 14.92 13.23 13.76
C LEU A 203 15.80 12.02 14.09
N HIS A 204 16.00 11.70 15.37
CA HIS A 204 16.65 10.46 15.81
C HIS A 204 15.89 9.23 15.34
N GLY A 205 14.55 9.22 15.51
CA GLY A 205 13.69 8.14 15.03
C GLY A 205 13.83 7.93 13.52
N ALA A 206 13.82 9.00 12.73
CA ALA A 206 13.99 8.91 11.29
C ALA A 206 15.37 8.35 10.88
N ALA A 207 16.45 8.74 11.56
CA ALA A 207 17.77 8.18 11.31
C ALA A 207 17.82 6.68 11.65
N ILE A 208 17.40 6.29 12.85
CA ILE A 208 17.39 4.89 13.31
C ILE A 208 16.51 4.01 12.39
N MET A 209 15.31 4.48 12.04
CA MET A 209 14.42 3.80 11.10
C MET A 209 15.10 3.60 9.74
N SER A 210 15.63 4.68 9.15
CA SER A 210 16.25 4.65 7.83
C SER A 210 17.46 3.71 7.79
N PHE A 211 18.31 3.74 8.83
CA PHE A 211 19.45 2.83 8.95
C PHE A 211 19.02 1.36 8.98
N ILE A 212 18.12 1.00 9.91
CA ILE A 212 17.75 -0.39 10.15
C ILE A 212 16.96 -0.96 8.97
N THR A 213 15.96 -0.26 8.44
CA THR A 213 15.21 -0.79 7.29
C THR A 213 16.08 -0.83 6.02
N SER A 214 17.05 0.05 5.86
CA SER A 214 18.01 -0.07 4.74
C SER A 214 18.99 -1.24 4.91
N ALA A 215 19.42 -1.51 6.14
CA ALA A 215 20.37 -2.58 6.47
C ALA A 215 19.74 -3.98 6.45
N ILE A 216 18.47 -4.14 6.83
CA ILE A 216 17.81 -5.47 6.92
C ILE A 216 16.44 -5.58 6.23
N GLY A 217 15.86 -4.49 5.72
CA GLY A 217 14.55 -4.49 5.05
C GLY A 217 14.47 -5.30 3.75
N GLY A 218 13.24 -5.68 3.40
CA GLY A 218 12.91 -6.53 2.27
C GLY A 218 12.87 -5.81 0.92
N ARG A 219 13.01 -4.48 0.90
CA ARG A 219 12.95 -3.63 -0.30
C ARG A 219 14.11 -2.62 -0.40
N PRO A 220 15.19 -2.92 -1.16
CA PRO A 220 16.20 -1.94 -1.52
C PRO A 220 15.61 -0.73 -2.24
N GLY A 221 16.21 0.45 -2.03
CA GLY A 221 15.74 1.72 -2.60
C GLY A 221 14.53 2.34 -1.88
N MET A 222 13.91 1.65 -0.92
CA MET A 222 12.87 2.25 -0.07
C MET A 222 13.48 3.07 1.06
N ILE A 223 12.87 4.22 1.37
CA ILE A 223 13.28 5.10 2.47
C ILE A 223 12.23 5.03 3.57
N SER A 224 12.67 4.72 4.78
CA SER A 224 11.86 4.80 6.00
C SER A 224 12.31 5.93 6.90
N GLY A 225 11.40 6.45 7.70
CA GLY A 225 11.66 7.52 8.66
C GLY A 225 10.50 7.72 9.62
N SER A 226 10.55 8.77 10.45
CA SER A 226 9.41 9.14 11.28
C SER A 226 8.36 9.88 10.43
N ALA A 227 7.10 9.47 10.55
CA ALA A 227 6.03 9.85 9.63
C ALA A 227 4.86 10.53 10.34
N GLY A 228 4.12 11.38 9.61
CA GLY A 228 2.92 12.06 10.11
C GLY A 228 1.84 11.09 10.58
N ALA A 229 1.65 9.96 9.91
CA ALA A 229 0.67 8.93 10.30
C ALA A 229 0.97 8.35 11.71
N MET A 230 2.25 8.04 11.98
CA MET A 230 2.72 7.55 13.28
C MET A 230 2.59 8.63 14.36
N SER A 231 2.89 9.89 13.98
CA SER A 231 2.80 11.05 14.86
C SER A 231 1.36 11.35 15.30
N VAL A 232 0.39 11.29 14.37
CA VAL A 232 -1.04 11.47 14.65
C VAL A 232 -1.61 10.30 15.47
N CYS A 233 -1.16 9.07 15.24
CA CYS A 233 -1.46 7.92 16.12
C CYS A 233 -1.07 8.20 17.58
N LEU A 234 0.10 8.79 17.82
CA LEU A 234 0.71 8.91 19.14
C LEU A 234 0.36 10.22 19.87
N GLY A 235 0.02 11.30 19.15
CA GLY A 235 -0.31 12.59 19.76
C GLY A 235 -1.45 12.54 20.78
N GLY A 236 -2.48 11.73 20.53
CA GLY A 236 -3.60 11.52 21.48
C GLY A 236 -3.20 10.76 22.76
N LEU A 237 -2.23 9.85 22.68
CA LEU A 237 -1.66 9.17 23.84
C LEU A 237 -0.84 10.16 24.67
N ILE A 238 0.04 10.93 24.02
CA ILE A 238 0.95 11.89 24.65
C ILE A 238 0.16 12.99 25.37
N SER A 239 -0.89 13.53 24.75
CA SER A 239 -1.71 14.60 25.35
C SER A 239 -2.60 14.12 26.52
N THR A 240 -3.00 12.85 26.54
CA THR A 240 -3.91 12.30 27.56
C THR A 240 -3.16 11.66 28.73
N TYR A 241 -2.12 10.87 28.45
CA TYR A 241 -1.39 10.06 29.44
C TYR A 241 0.05 10.53 29.67
N GLY A 242 0.57 11.41 28.81
CA GLY A 242 1.91 11.98 28.92
C GLY A 242 2.98 11.26 28.10
N TYR A 243 4.09 11.97 27.89
CA TYR A 243 5.22 11.55 27.05
C TYR A 243 5.83 10.18 27.45
N GLN A 244 5.75 9.78 28.72
CA GLN A 244 6.35 8.53 29.21
C GLN A 244 5.71 7.27 28.60
N TYR A 245 4.45 7.34 28.14
CA TYR A 245 3.76 6.22 27.50
C TYR A 245 4.16 6.04 26.02
N LEU A 246 4.86 7.01 25.42
CA LEU A 246 5.30 6.96 24.03
C LEU A 246 6.17 5.75 23.74
N PHE A 247 7.30 5.63 24.44
CA PHE A 247 8.29 4.57 24.20
C PHE A 247 7.77 3.14 24.43
N PRO A 248 7.05 2.79 25.52
CA PRO A 248 6.49 1.45 25.66
C PRO A 248 5.44 1.15 24.59
N THR A 249 4.70 2.14 24.09
CA THR A 249 3.78 1.98 22.95
C THR A 249 4.53 1.67 21.66
N CYS A 250 5.59 2.43 21.35
CA CYS A 250 6.45 2.19 20.19
C CYS A 250 7.14 0.81 20.24
N LEU A 251 7.61 0.41 21.43
CA LEU A 251 8.22 -0.90 21.66
C LEU A 251 7.22 -2.04 21.44
N LEU A 252 6.02 -1.94 22.02
CA LEU A 252 4.96 -2.93 21.82
C LEU A 252 4.53 -3.00 20.35
N ALA A 253 4.40 -1.87 19.66
CA ALA A 253 4.10 -1.82 18.23
C ALA A 253 5.17 -2.52 17.40
N GLY A 254 6.46 -2.29 17.69
CA GLY A 254 7.58 -2.96 17.02
C GLY A 254 7.56 -4.48 17.25
N LEU A 255 7.29 -4.94 18.47
CA LEU A 255 7.13 -6.36 18.78
C LEU A 255 5.94 -6.99 18.02
N MET A 256 4.82 -6.28 17.91
CA MET A 256 3.67 -6.73 17.10
C MET A 256 4.01 -6.81 15.60
N GLN A 257 4.81 -5.87 15.07
CA GLN A 257 5.27 -5.88 13.67
C GLN A 257 6.21 -7.08 13.40
N ILE A 258 7.14 -7.35 14.31
CA ILE A 258 8.01 -8.54 14.27
C ILE A 258 7.15 -9.82 14.26
N ALA A 259 6.17 -9.93 15.16
CA ALA A 259 5.25 -11.07 15.22
C ALA A 259 4.45 -11.25 13.93
N CYS A 260 3.91 -10.15 13.37
CA CYS A 260 3.22 -10.16 12.07
C CYS A 260 4.14 -10.61 10.92
N GLY A 261 5.42 -10.27 10.98
CA GLY A 261 6.43 -10.74 10.03
C GLY A 261 6.68 -12.24 10.13
N PHE A 262 6.98 -12.76 11.32
CA PHE A 262 7.17 -14.20 11.54
C PHE A 262 5.95 -15.03 11.17
N SER A 263 4.75 -14.60 11.56
CA SER A 263 3.48 -15.24 11.19
C SER A 263 3.05 -15.01 9.74
N ARG A 264 3.87 -14.33 8.92
CA ARG A 264 3.62 -13.98 7.50
C ARG A 264 2.27 -13.27 7.28
N LEU A 265 1.78 -12.51 8.26
CA LEU A 265 0.49 -11.83 8.22
C LEU A 265 0.46 -10.64 7.26
N GLY A 266 1.62 -10.12 6.85
CA GLY A 266 1.71 -9.01 5.88
C GLY A 266 0.96 -9.26 4.56
N LYS A 267 0.72 -10.52 4.17
CA LYS A 267 -0.12 -10.85 3.00
C LYS A 267 -1.58 -10.40 3.14
N PHE A 268 -2.09 -10.31 4.37
CA PHE A 268 -3.46 -9.89 4.66
C PHE A 268 -3.67 -8.37 4.56
N ILE A 269 -2.62 -7.57 4.38
CA ILE A 269 -2.74 -6.13 4.11
C ILE A 269 -3.61 -5.86 2.87
N ARG A 270 -3.60 -6.79 1.90
CA ARG A 270 -4.43 -6.77 0.68
C ARG A 270 -5.94 -6.86 0.96
N LEU A 271 -6.35 -7.19 2.18
CA LEU A 271 -7.75 -7.21 2.61
C LEU A 271 -8.25 -5.84 3.08
N VAL A 272 -7.37 -4.85 3.30
CA VAL A 272 -7.78 -3.49 3.70
C VAL A 272 -8.48 -2.80 2.52
N PRO A 273 -9.77 -2.46 2.62
CA PRO A 273 -10.51 -1.98 1.45
C PRO A 273 -10.13 -0.54 1.06
N GLN A 274 -10.03 -0.28 -0.25
CA GLN A 274 -9.69 1.03 -0.81
C GLN A 274 -10.50 2.23 -0.24
N PRO A 275 -11.82 2.13 0.04
CA PRO A 275 -12.56 3.23 0.68
C PRO A 275 -12.06 3.59 2.09
N VAL A 276 -11.56 2.61 2.84
CA VAL A 276 -10.97 2.81 4.17
C VAL A 276 -9.62 3.50 4.04
N MET A 277 -8.79 3.08 3.07
CA MET A 277 -7.50 3.71 2.77
C MET A 277 -7.64 5.18 2.38
N LEU A 278 -8.50 5.50 1.41
CA LEU A 278 -8.78 6.88 1.00
C LEU A 278 -9.38 7.69 2.15
N GLY A 279 -10.30 7.09 2.92
CA GLY A 279 -10.90 7.73 4.08
C GLY A 279 -9.87 8.10 5.14
N PHE A 280 -8.98 7.16 5.47
CA PHE A 280 -7.86 7.32 6.40
C PHE A 280 -6.89 8.42 5.97
N VAL A 281 -6.43 8.39 4.71
CA VAL A 281 -5.46 9.36 4.17
C VAL A 281 -6.04 10.79 4.15
N ASN A 282 -7.29 10.97 3.72
CA ASN A 282 -7.97 12.27 3.75
C ASN A 282 -8.13 12.79 5.19
N GLY A 283 -8.53 11.91 6.12
CA GLY A 283 -8.64 12.28 7.52
C GLY A 283 -7.29 12.67 8.13
N LEU A 284 -6.23 11.95 7.79
CA LEU A 284 -4.87 12.21 8.25
C LEU A 284 -4.38 13.58 7.74
N ALA A 285 -4.61 13.90 6.47
CA ALA A 285 -4.31 15.21 5.91
C ALA A 285 -5.06 16.34 6.64
N ILE A 286 -6.34 16.12 7.01
CA ILE A 286 -7.12 17.08 7.83
C ILE A 286 -6.54 17.21 9.25
N ALA A 287 -6.14 16.10 9.89
CA ALA A 287 -5.53 16.13 11.22
C ALA A 287 -4.20 16.91 11.23
N ILE A 288 -3.35 16.66 10.22
CA ILE A 288 -2.09 17.40 10.03
C ILE A 288 -2.39 18.89 9.76
N PHE A 289 -3.37 19.21 8.90
CA PHE A 289 -3.80 20.59 8.65
C PHE A 289 -4.20 21.32 9.94
N LEU A 290 -5.05 20.70 10.76
CA LEU A 290 -5.52 21.28 12.02
C LEU A 290 -4.38 21.50 13.01
N SER A 291 -3.41 20.59 13.07
CA SER A 291 -2.21 20.78 13.91
C SER A 291 -1.32 21.95 13.46
N GLN A 292 -1.28 22.28 12.16
CA GLN A 292 -0.53 23.44 11.67
C GLN A 292 -1.12 24.78 12.15
N LEU A 293 -2.41 24.82 12.53
CA LEU A 293 -3.04 26.04 13.05
C LEU A 293 -2.46 26.49 14.39
N VAL A 294 -1.81 25.59 15.14
CA VAL A 294 -1.10 25.93 16.40
C VAL A 294 0.08 26.88 16.15
N ALA A 295 0.70 26.85 14.96
CA ALA A 295 1.74 27.80 14.59
C ALA A 295 1.23 29.25 14.47
N PHE A 296 -0.10 29.44 14.35
CA PHE A 296 -0.75 30.75 14.35
C PHE A 296 -1.14 31.23 15.76
N GLN A 297 -0.68 30.53 16.81
CA GLN A 297 -0.99 30.83 18.20
C GLN A 297 0.27 31.20 19.00
N ILE A 298 0.10 32.14 19.92
CA ILE A 298 1.13 32.61 20.86
C ILE A 298 0.69 32.38 22.31
N PRO A 299 1.61 32.14 23.25
CA PRO A 299 1.27 32.05 24.67
C PRO A 299 0.61 33.35 25.17
N ALA A 300 -0.55 33.24 25.81
CA ALA A 300 -1.26 34.37 26.37
C ALA A 300 -0.73 34.71 27.77
N ALA A 301 -0.66 36.00 28.11
CA ALA A 301 -0.15 36.48 29.40
C ALA A 301 -0.95 35.99 30.63
N GLY A 302 -2.21 35.60 30.44
CA GLY A 302 -3.07 35.00 31.48
C GLY A 302 -3.02 33.46 31.53
N GLY A 303 -2.13 32.82 30.78
CA GLY A 303 -2.14 31.37 30.54
C GLY A 303 -3.04 30.98 29.36
N GLY A 304 -2.71 29.86 28.71
CA GLY A 304 -3.37 29.41 27.49
C GLY A 304 -2.77 30.02 26.21
N PHE A 305 -3.50 29.89 25.10
CA PHE A 305 -3.06 30.31 23.77
C PHE A 305 -3.97 31.40 23.20
N ALA A 306 -3.37 32.48 22.71
CA ALA A 306 -4.04 33.53 21.95
C ALA A 306 -3.68 33.40 20.47
N TRP A 307 -4.62 33.74 19.56
CA TRP A 307 -4.33 33.79 18.14
C TRP A 307 -3.47 35.02 17.80
N LEU A 308 -2.54 34.86 16.85
CA LEU A 308 -1.83 35.98 16.24
C LEU A 308 -2.84 36.98 15.65
N SER A 309 -2.56 38.26 15.81
CA SER A 309 -3.41 39.35 15.33
C SER A 309 -2.56 40.53 14.83
N GLY A 310 -3.18 41.45 14.10
CA GLY A 310 -2.49 42.63 13.56
C GLY A 310 -1.36 42.29 12.58
N PRO A 311 -0.29 43.10 12.52
CA PRO A 311 0.80 42.94 11.55
C PRO A 311 1.49 41.58 11.60
N ALA A 312 1.62 40.97 12.78
CA ALA A 312 2.27 39.67 12.95
C ALA A 312 1.48 38.54 12.26
N LEU A 313 0.14 38.60 12.25
CA LEU A 313 -0.70 37.66 11.52
C LEU A 313 -0.55 37.81 10.00
N SER A 314 -0.55 39.06 9.51
CA SER A 314 -0.32 39.36 8.09
C SER A 314 1.07 38.91 7.62
N CYS A 315 2.10 39.08 8.46
CA CYS A 315 3.45 38.58 8.20
C CYS A 315 3.51 37.05 8.17
N MET A 316 2.88 36.37 9.13
CA MET A 316 2.77 34.90 9.16
C MET A 316 2.13 34.37 7.87
N PHE A 317 0.97 34.89 7.45
CA PHE A 317 0.34 34.50 6.19
C PHE A 317 1.19 34.82 4.96
N GLY A 318 1.87 35.98 4.96
CA GLY A 318 2.78 36.38 3.88
C GLY A 318 3.93 35.40 3.69
N LEU A 319 4.64 35.05 4.78
CA LEU A 319 5.76 34.10 4.72
C LEU A 319 5.30 32.66 4.44
N VAL A 320 4.18 32.21 5.04
CA VAL A 320 3.58 30.89 4.72
C VAL A 320 3.24 30.80 3.23
N GLY A 321 2.54 31.81 2.68
CA GLY A 321 2.18 31.87 1.26
C GLY A 321 3.40 31.95 0.35
N LEU A 322 4.44 32.69 0.76
CA LEU A 322 5.71 32.79 0.04
C LEU A 322 6.46 31.44 0.00
N THR A 323 6.48 30.69 1.10
CA THR A 323 7.04 29.33 1.10
C THR A 323 6.24 28.40 0.21
N MET A 324 4.91 28.42 0.28
CA MET A 324 4.05 27.60 -0.60
C MET A 324 4.30 27.92 -2.08
N PHE A 325 4.43 29.21 -2.43
CA PHE A 325 4.79 29.67 -3.76
C PHE A 325 6.15 29.12 -4.21
N PHE A 326 7.20 29.25 -3.39
CA PHE A 326 8.52 28.72 -3.73
C PHE A 326 8.54 27.19 -3.87
N VAL A 327 7.82 26.44 -3.03
CA VAL A 327 7.72 24.97 -3.17
C VAL A 327 7.12 24.57 -4.52
N GLN A 328 6.17 25.35 -5.06
CA GLN A 328 5.55 25.09 -6.37
C GLN A 328 6.41 25.57 -7.56
N VAL A 329 7.11 26.70 -7.41
CA VAL A 329 7.85 27.33 -8.51
C VAL A 329 9.26 26.77 -8.69
N ILE A 330 9.97 26.44 -7.61
CA ILE A 330 11.36 25.96 -7.68
C ILE A 330 11.52 24.70 -8.57
N PRO A 331 10.63 23.67 -8.52
CA PRO A 331 10.71 22.50 -9.42
C PRO A 331 10.60 22.82 -10.91
N LEU A 332 10.04 23.98 -11.28
CA LEU A 332 9.93 24.45 -12.66
C LEU A 332 11.24 25.08 -13.15
N VAL A 333 12.03 25.66 -12.23
CA VAL A 333 13.30 26.36 -12.52
C VAL A 333 14.50 25.42 -12.39
N THR A 334 14.54 24.58 -11.36
CA THR A 334 15.63 23.64 -11.11
C THR A 334 15.13 22.30 -10.57
N ARG A 335 15.84 21.22 -10.91
CA ARG A 335 15.57 19.86 -10.43
C ARG A 335 16.67 19.29 -9.53
N SER A 336 17.72 20.08 -9.27
CA SER A 336 18.93 19.61 -8.58
C SER A 336 18.84 19.65 -7.05
N ILE A 337 17.85 20.35 -6.49
CA ILE A 337 17.68 20.56 -5.04
C ILE A 337 16.21 20.29 -4.68
N PRO A 338 15.90 19.61 -3.55
CA PRO A 338 14.53 19.47 -3.06
C PRO A 338 13.87 20.85 -2.84
N ALA A 339 12.75 21.10 -3.52
CA ALA A 339 12.05 22.38 -3.43
C ALA A 339 11.62 22.79 -2.00
N PRO A 340 11.18 21.88 -1.11
CA PRO A 340 10.95 22.21 0.30
C PRO A 340 12.15 22.81 1.01
N LEU A 341 13.35 22.22 0.83
CA LEU A 341 14.60 22.71 1.43
C LEU A 341 14.96 24.09 0.88
N ALA A 342 14.91 24.26 -0.44
CA ALA A 342 15.24 25.53 -1.09
C ALA A 342 14.26 26.65 -0.69
N ALA A 343 12.96 26.34 -0.61
CA ALA A 343 11.94 27.27 -0.15
C ALA A 343 12.14 27.68 1.33
N ILE A 344 12.48 26.73 2.21
CA ILE A 344 12.85 27.05 3.60
C ILE A 344 14.09 27.94 3.64
N GLY A 345 15.18 27.57 2.95
CA GLY A 345 16.41 28.36 2.95
C GLY A 345 16.22 29.80 2.46
N ILE A 346 15.46 29.98 1.37
CA ILE A 346 15.14 31.31 0.84
C ILE A 346 14.27 32.11 1.82
N VAL A 347 13.21 31.52 2.37
CA VAL A 347 12.29 32.25 3.27
C VAL A 347 12.93 32.52 4.63
N THR A 348 13.80 31.64 5.14
CA THR A 348 14.65 31.90 6.31
C THR A 348 15.63 33.05 6.05
N GLY A 349 16.27 33.08 4.87
CA GLY A 349 17.16 34.19 4.49
C GLY A 349 16.43 35.53 4.35
N ILE A 350 15.23 35.54 3.79
CA ILE A 350 14.37 36.73 3.72
C ILE A 350 13.92 37.16 5.12
N ALA A 351 13.46 36.22 5.95
CA ALA A 351 13.00 36.52 7.31
C ALA A 351 14.13 37.15 8.16
N ASN A 352 15.33 36.56 8.12
CA ASN A 352 16.47 37.00 8.91
C ASN A 352 17.17 38.26 8.38
N SER A 353 16.78 38.77 7.20
CA SER A 353 17.35 40.00 6.61
C SER A 353 16.43 41.22 6.69
N LEU A 354 15.21 41.07 7.22
CA LEU A 354 14.27 42.18 7.42
C LEU A 354 14.63 42.97 8.70
N PRO A 355 14.81 44.31 8.62
CA PRO A 355 15.17 45.13 9.78
C PRO A 355 14.09 45.12 10.86
N VAL A 356 14.51 44.94 12.12
CA VAL A 356 13.65 44.85 13.33
C VAL A 356 12.80 46.12 13.53
N ASP A 357 13.30 47.28 13.09
CA ASP A 357 12.63 48.59 13.23
C ASP A 357 11.65 48.92 12.09
N SER A 358 11.53 48.06 11.07
CA SER A 358 10.58 48.28 9.97
C SER A 358 9.15 47.98 10.41
N ALA A 359 8.14 48.45 9.66
CA ALA A 359 6.73 48.07 9.87
C ALA A 359 6.48 46.55 9.73
N TRP A 360 7.47 45.79 9.23
CA TRP A 360 7.50 44.34 9.11
C TRP A 360 8.56 43.69 10.01
N GLY A 361 9.30 44.45 10.82
CA GLY A 361 10.36 43.96 11.71
C GLY A 361 9.88 43.05 12.84
N HIS A 362 8.55 42.93 12.98
CA HIS A 362 7.88 41.89 13.75
C HIS A 362 8.12 40.47 13.21
N VAL A 363 8.91 40.28 12.14
CA VAL A 363 9.49 38.98 11.80
C VAL A 363 10.34 38.44 12.94
N GLY A 364 11.01 39.29 13.73
CA GLY A 364 11.67 38.89 14.98
C GLY A 364 10.72 38.45 16.10
N ALA A 365 9.40 38.64 15.93
CA ALA A 365 8.36 38.09 16.79
C ALA A 365 7.71 36.82 16.21
N LEU A 366 8.05 36.42 14.97
CA LEU A 366 7.71 35.12 14.44
C LEU A 366 8.71 34.10 14.99
N ARG A 367 8.21 33.28 15.91
CA ARG A 367 8.97 32.21 16.55
C ARG A 367 9.68 31.34 15.50
N THR A 368 10.92 31.01 15.78
CA THR A 368 11.72 30.00 15.10
C THR A 368 11.46 28.62 15.72
N VAL A 369 12.01 27.55 15.13
CA VAL A 369 11.93 26.21 15.75
C VAL A 369 12.68 26.19 17.09
N GLY A 370 13.81 26.89 17.20
CA GLY A 370 14.57 27.04 18.45
C GLY A 370 13.76 27.70 19.58
N ASP A 371 12.84 28.61 19.26
CA ASP A 371 11.95 29.28 20.22
C ASP A 371 10.78 28.41 20.70
N ILE A 372 10.59 27.21 20.14
CA ILE A 372 9.72 26.19 20.73
C ILE A 372 10.56 25.22 21.57
N VAL A 373 11.57 24.60 20.94
CA VAL A 373 12.36 23.54 21.56
C VAL A 373 13.78 23.55 20.99
N SER A 374 14.78 23.47 21.86
CA SER A 374 16.16 23.29 21.41
C SER A 374 16.36 21.93 20.75
N ILE A 375 17.02 21.96 19.60
CA ILE A 375 17.41 20.82 18.76
C ILE A 375 18.91 20.52 18.91
N LYS A 376 19.64 21.18 19.85
CA LYS A 376 21.05 20.92 20.14
C LYS A 376 21.28 19.42 20.36
N GLY A 377 21.84 18.78 19.35
CA GLY A 377 21.76 17.34 19.20
C GLY A 377 23.01 16.63 19.68
N SER A 378 22.86 15.81 20.72
CA SER A 378 23.75 14.68 20.92
C SER A 378 23.37 13.53 19.98
N LEU A 379 24.24 12.52 19.90
CA LEU A 379 23.80 11.19 19.46
C LEU A 379 22.64 10.69 20.34
N PRO A 380 21.72 9.86 19.80
CA PRO A 380 20.62 9.32 20.58
C PRO A 380 21.16 8.46 21.73
N ALA A 381 20.76 8.81 22.95
CA ALA A 381 21.10 8.06 24.15
C ALA A 381 20.13 6.88 24.34
N PHE A 382 20.60 5.80 24.96
CA PHE A 382 19.72 4.71 25.37
C PHE A 382 18.77 5.21 26.48
N ALA A 383 17.47 5.14 26.23
CA ALA A 383 16.42 5.60 27.11
C ALA A 383 15.42 4.46 27.32
N PHE A 384 15.57 3.74 28.44
CA PHE A 384 14.65 2.66 28.78
C PHE A 384 13.27 3.23 29.16
N PRO A 385 12.15 2.60 28.75
CA PRO A 385 10.81 3.04 29.14
C PRO A 385 10.65 3.16 30.67
N MET A 386 10.43 4.38 31.16
CA MET A 386 10.31 4.68 32.61
C MET A 386 8.88 4.50 33.16
N CYS A 387 7.93 4.11 32.32
CA CYS A 387 6.54 3.85 32.71
C CYS A 387 6.45 2.52 33.49
N PRO A 388 5.66 2.42 34.57
CA PRO A 388 5.49 1.16 35.31
C PRO A 388 4.88 0.07 34.42
N PHE A 389 5.52 -1.10 34.37
CA PHE A 389 5.07 -2.27 33.59
C PHE A 389 3.92 -3.00 34.29
N THR A 390 2.76 -2.34 34.39
CA THR A 390 1.52 -2.89 34.95
C THR A 390 0.56 -3.33 33.84
N PHE A 391 -0.43 -4.14 34.20
CA PHE A 391 -1.53 -4.50 33.31
C PHE A 391 -2.36 -3.29 32.87
N GLU A 392 -2.50 -2.29 33.74
CA GLU A 392 -3.14 -1.00 33.44
C GLU A 392 -2.39 -0.23 32.34
N THR A 393 -1.07 -0.09 32.47
CA THR A 393 -0.22 0.48 31.40
C THR A 393 -0.42 -0.28 30.09
N LEU A 394 -0.43 -1.62 30.13
CA LEU A 394 -0.69 -2.44 28.94
C LEU A 394 -2.06 -2.14 28.32
N GLN A 395 -3.13 -2.05 29.11
CA GLN A 395 -4.47 -1.70 28.63
C GLN A 395 -4.52 -0.31 27.97
N ILE A 396 -3.78 0.67 28.51
CA ILE A 396 -3.68 2.02 27.96
C ILE A 396 -2.93 2.00 26.61
N ILE A 397 -1.76 1.36 26.53
CA ILE A 397 -0.90 1.42 25.33
C ILE A 397 -1.35 0.47 24.21
N MET A 398 -1.98 -0.66 24.52
CA MET A 398 -2.37 -1.70 23.56
C MET A 398 -3.15 -1.17 22.33
N PRO A 399 -4.22 -0.35 22.46
CA PRO A 399 -4.95 0.16 21.29
C PRO A 399 -4.10 1.10 20.41
N PHE A 400 -3.22 1.91 21.02
CA PHE A 400 -2.30 2.78 20.28
C PHE A 400 -1.20 1.98 19.59
N ALA A 401 -0.61 1.00 20.29
CA ALA A 401 0.42 0.12 19.74
C ALA A 401 -0.11 -0.72 18.58
N ALA A 402 -1.36 -1.21 18.67
CA ALA A 402 -2.03 -1.90 17.58
C ALA A 402 -2.23 -0.99 16.35
N ALA A 403 -2.63 0.27 16.56
CA ALA A 403 -2.78 1.22 15.47
C ALA A 403 -1.45 1.60 14.82
N VAL A 404 -0.42 1.91 15.62
CA VAL A 404 0.95 2.17 15.17
C VAL A 404 1.52 0.97 14.40
N CYS A 405 1.25 -0.26 14.87
CA CYS A 405 1.61 -1.49 14.17
C CYS A 405 0.94 -1.56 12.78
N VAL A 406 -0.40 -1.50 12.72
CA VAL A 406 -1.14 -1.66 11.46
C VAL A 406 -0.85 -0.53 10.49
N VAL A 407 -0.92 0.73 10.91
CA VAL A 407 -0.61 1.90 10.08
C VAL A 407 0.82 1.81 9.54
N GLY A 408 1.78 1.49 10.40
CA GLY A 408 3.16 1.32 9.98
C GLY A 408 3.34 0.23 8.91
N LEU A 409 2.67 -0.91 9.05
CA LEU A 409 2.72 -1.98 8.05
C LEU A 409 1.95 -1.63 6.77
N VAL A 410 0.83 -0.91 6.85
CA VAL A 410 0.09 -0.41 5.68
C VAL A 410 0.99 0.47 4.83
N ASP A 411 1.58 1.51 5.42
CA ASP A 411 2.42 2.46 4.68
C ASP A 411 3.65 1.79 4.08
N SER A 412 4.34 0.93 4.83
CA SER A 412 5.51 0.20 4.35
C SER A 412 5.19 -0.77 3.21
N LEU A 413 4.07 -1.49 3.29
CA LEU A 413 3.72 -2.46 2.25
C LEU A 413 3.13 -1.80 0.99
N LEU A 414 2.55 -0.60 1.10
CA LEU A 414 2.17 0.23 -0.05
C LEU A 414 3.39 0.87 -0.71
N ALA A 415 4.32 1.43 0.07
CA ALA A 415 5.59 1.93 -0.44
C ALA A 415 6.39 0.82 -1.14
N GLN A 416 6.45 -0.37 -0.54
CA GLN A 416 7.07 -1.55 -1.10
C GLN A 416 6.46 -1.92 -2.47
N GLN A 417 5.13 -1.95 -2.59
CA GLN A 417 4.44 -2.23 -3.85
C GLN A 417 4.76 -1.19 -4.94
N LEU A 418 4.83 0.09 -4.58
CA LEU A 418 5.19 1.16 -5.51
C LEU A 418 6.63 1.02 -6.01
N VAL A 419 7.59 0.65 -5.15
CA VAL A 419 8.98 0.41 -5.60
C VAL A 419 9.09 -0.87 -6.42
N ASP A 420 8.34 -1.92 -6.07
CA ASP A 420 8.24 -3.15 -6.88
C ASP A 420 7.77 -2.83 -8.31
N GLU A 421 6.70 -2.03 -8.46
CA GLU A 421 6.18 -1.58 -9.75
C GLU A 421 7.17 -0.71 -10.53
N LEU A 422 7.81 0.27 -9.89
CA LEU A 422 8.78 1.19 -10.53
C LEU A 422 10.12 0.54 -10.91
N THR A 423 10.37 -0.69 -10.45
CA THR A 423 11.60 -1.44 -10.75
C THR A 423 11.36 -2.76 -11.45
N GLU A 424 10.11 -3.16 -11.64
CA GLU A 424 9.70 -4.46 -12.20
C GLU A 424 10.31 -5.65 -11.43
N THR A 425 10.49 -5.51 -10.11
CA THR A 425 11.06 -6.56 -9.24
C THR A 425 10.16 -6.90 -8.07
N ARG A 426 10.30 -8.10 -7.49
CA ARG A 426 9.56 -8.52 -6.29
C ARG A 426 10.38 -8.31 -5.02
N SER A 427 9.68 -8.07 -3.92
CA SER A 427 10.25 -7.84 -2.59
C SER A 427 9.71 -8.78 -1.53
N SER A 428 10.38 -8.83 -0.38
CA SER A 428 10.02 -9.73 0.71
C SER A 428 9.21 -9.03 1.81
N THR A 429 7.88 -9.07 1.66
CA THR A 429 6.89 -8.51 2.62
C THR A 429 7.16 -8.91 4.07
N HIS A 430 7.52 -10.17 4.34
CA HIS A 430 7.71 -10.64 5.72
C HIS A 430 9.02 -10.12 6.33
N ILE A 431 10.09 -9.98 5.53
CA ILE A 431 11.35 -9.37 5.98
C ILE A 431 11.14 -7.89 6.26
N GLU A 432 10.34 -7.19 5.45
CA GLU A 432 10.02 -5.78 5.68
C GLU A 432 9.26 -5.58 7.01
N CYS A 433 8.25 -6.40 7.31
CA CYS A 433 7.56 -6.37 8.60
C CYS A 433 8.52 -6.56 9.79
N ILE A 434 9.46 -7.52 9.68
CA ILE A 434 10.46 -7.79 10.74
C ILE A 434 11.42 -6.60 10.88
N ALA A 435 11.95 -6.10 9.76
CA ALA A 435 12.90 -4.98 9.75
C ALA A 435 12.29 -3.69 10.32
N GLN A 436 11.06 -3.36 9.92
CA GLN A 436 10.33 -2.22 10.48
C GLN A 436 10.05 -2.41 11.98
N GLY A 437 9.66 -3.61 12.40
CA GLY A 437 9.40 -3.89 13.81
C GLY A 437 10.66 -3.81 14.68
N ILE A 438 11.79 -4.35 14.21
CA ILE A 438 13.10 -4.17 14.86
C ILE A 438 13.45 -2.68 14.94
N ALA A 439 13.28 -1.94 13.85
CA ALA A 439 13.57 -0.53 13.79
C ALA A 439 12.73 0.30 14.79
N ASN A 440 11.43 0.00 14.92
CA ASN A 440 10.55 0.64 15.90
C ASN A 440 10.88 0.26 17.35
N CYS A 441 11.26 -1.00 17.61
CA CYS A 441 11.81 -1.42 18.91
C CYS A 441 13.09 -0.64 19.25
N THR A 442 14.01 -0.48 18.30
CA THR A 442 15.24 0.31 18.51
C THR A 442 14.90 1.80 18.74
N CYS A 443 14.00 2.39 17.96
CA CYS A 443 13.56 3.77 18.20
C CYS A 443 13.04 3.97 19.63
N ALA A 444 12.20 3.05 20.13
CA ALA A 444 11.71 3.08 21.50
C ALA A 444 12.82 3.02 22.55
N LEU A 445 13.83 2.15 22.37
CA LEU A 445 14.97 2.00 23.28
C LEU A 445 15.97 3.17 23.23
N PHE A 446 15.93 3.97 22.17
CA PHE A 446 16.72 5.19 22.00
C PHE A 446 15.87 6.46 22.15
N GLY A 447 14.76 6.38 22.90
CA GLY A 447 13.94 7.53 23.27
C GLY A 447 13.37 8.31 22.09
N SER A 448 13.13 7.63 20.96
CA SER A 448 12.82 8.21 19.65
C SER A 448 11.40 7.87 19.18
N LEU A 449 10.87 8.65 18.25
CA LEU A 449 9.53 8.48 17.69
C LEU A 449 9.50 7.30 16.69
N ALA A 450 8.40 6.53 16.69
CA ALA A 450 8.20 5.44 15.75
C ALA A 450 8.09 5.93 14.28
N GLY A 451 8.27 5.01 13.33
CA GLY A 451 8.28 5.30 11.91
C GLY A 451 7.86 4.14 11.00
N CYS A 452 7.77 4.48 9.71
CA CYS A 452 7.37 3.61 8.60
C CYS A 452 8.05 4.06 7.30
N ALA A 453 7.77 3.38 6.19
CA ALA A 453 8.23 3.85 4.89
C ALA A 453 7.61 5.21 4.53
N LEU A 454 8.42 6.10 3.97
CA LEU A 454 8.01 7.41 3.50
C LEU A 454 7.85 7.35 1.98
N ILE A 455 6.61 7.23 1.49
CA ILE A 455 6.30 7.12 0.05
C ILE A 455 6.91 8.29 -0.74
N GLY A 456 6.69 9.53 -0.28
CA GLY A 456 7.23 10.73 -0.95
C GLY A 456 8.76 10.73 -1.05
N GLN A 457 9.45 10.38 0.04
CA GLN A 457 10.91 10.36 0.10
C GLN A 457 11.51 9.18 -0.67
N THR A 458 10.81 8.05 -0.69
CA THR A 458 11.11 6.92 -1.57
C THR A 458 10.99 7.32 -3.04
N MET A 459 9.98 8.11 -3.42
CA MET A 459 9.86 8.65 -4.78
C MET A 459 10.96 9.66 -5.13
N VAL A 460 11.40 10.50 -4.18
CA VAL A 460 12.58 11.36 -4.35
C VAL A 460 13.82 10.51 -4.57
N ASN A 461 14.03 9.47 -3.75
CA ASN A 461 15.16 8.55 -3.86
C ASN A 461 15.23 7.88 -5.25
N MET A 462 14.11 7.29 -5.68
CA MET A 462 14.01 6.58 -6.95
C MET A 462 14.22 7.51 -8.16
N LYS A 463 13.73 8.76 -8.09
CA LYS A 463 13.94 9.78 -9.14
C LYS A 463 15.38 10.31 -9.18
N SER A 464 16.03 10.42 -8.03
CA SER A 464 17.46 10.75 -7.90
C SER A 464 18.39 9.56 -8.25
N GLY A 465 17.83 8.39 -8.53
CA GLY A 465 18.53 7.21 -9.03
C GLY A 465 19.01 6.24 -7.95
N GLY A 466 18.74 6.50 -6.67
CA GLY A 466 19.02 5.58 -5.57
C GLY A 466 18.10 4.37 -5.64
N ARG A 467 18.69 3.18 -5.77
CA ARG A 467 17.96 1.88 -5.91
C ARG A 467 18.49 0.80 -4.98
N GLY A 468 19.74 0.92 -4.52
CA GLY A 468 20.31 -0.01 -3.56
C GLY A 468 20.02 0.40 -2.11
N ARG A 469 20.58 -0.39 -1.19
CA ARG A 469 20.47 -0.18 0.26
C ARG A 469 21.37 0.96 0.77
N LEU A 470 22.45 1.27 0.04
CA LEU A 470 23.38 2.32 0.46
C LEU A 470 22.70 3.68 0.52
N SER A 471 21.69 3.94 -0.32
CA SER A 471 21.00 5.25 -0.31
C SER A 471 20.38 5.58 1.05
N GLY A 472 19.59 4.67 1.64
CA GLY A 472 18.98 4.93 2.95
C GLY A 472 19.97 4.86 4.12
N ILE A 473 21.06 4.09 4.00
CA ILE A 473 22.17 4.14 4.95
C ILE A 473 22.86 5.51 4.91
N THR A 474 23.15 6.04 3.71
CA THR A 474 23.68 7.40 3.53
C THR A 474 22.70 8.44 4.03
N ALA A 475 21.39 8.29 3.76
CA ALA A 475 20.37 9.20 4.25
C ALA A 475 20.36 9.27 5.79
N SER A 476 20.43 8.12 6.47
CA SER A 476 20.59 8.07 7.94
C SER A 476 21.87 8.73 8.42
N ALA A 477 23.01 8.47 7.76
CA ALA A 477 24.30 8.99 8.18
C ALA A 477 24.35 10.52 8.03
N CYS A 478 23.88 11.05 6.90
CA CYS A 478 23.75 12.48 6.66
C CYS A 478 22.76 13.14 7.65
N LEU A 479 21.62 12.49 7.92
CA LEU A 479 20.67 13.00 8.92
C LEU A 479 21.29 13.07 10.32
N MET A 480 22.10 12.09 10.73
CA MET A 480 22.82 12.12 12.00
C MET A 480 23.86 13.25 12.04
N VAL A 481 24.59 13.47 10.94
CA VAL A 481 25.51 14.62 10.80
C VAL A 481 24.75 15.95 10.90
N PHE A 482 23.55 16.06 10.33
CA PHE A 482 22.74 17.27 10.42
C PHE A 482 22.26 17.56 11.85
N ILE A 483 21.88 16.54 12.62
CA ILE A 483 21.48 16.68 14.03
C ILE A 483 22.65 17.20 14.88
N VAL A 484 23.84 16.62 14.73
CA VAL A 484 25.02 16.96 15.56
C VAL A 484 25.64 18.31 15.17
N TYR A 485 25.86 18.57 13.88
CA TYR A 485 26.63 19.74 13.42
C TYR A 485 25.79 20.88 12.84
N LEU A 486 24.58 20.58 12.36
CA LEU A 486 23.72 21.54 11.65
C LEU A 486 22.48 21.95 12.46
N SER A 487 22.35 21.50 13.72
CA SER A 487 21.25 21.90 14.61
C SER A 487 21.05 23.42 14.74
N PRO A 488 22.08 24.30 14.77
CA PRO A 488 21.87 25.75 14.77
C PRO A 488 21.15 26.27 13.53
N LEU A 489 21.35 25.63 12.37
CA LEU A 489 20.69 26.00 11.12
C LEU A 489 19.21 25.56 11.12
N ILE A 490 18.89 24.43 11.77
CA ILE A 490 17.52 23.94 11.93
C ILE A 490 16.77 24.79 12.97
N GLU A 491 17.42 25.16 14.08
CA GLU A 491 16.86 26.05 15.11
C GLU A 491 16.48 27.42 14.53
N ALA A 492 17.29 27.96 13.60
CA ALA A 492 17.08 29.26 12.95
C ALA A 492 15.94 29.29 11.89
N VAL A 493 15.25 28.17 11.63
CA VAL A 493 14.13 28.13 10.67
C VAL A 493 12.89 28.82 11.28
N PRO A 494 12.26 29.80 10.62
CA PRO A 494 11.00 30.38 11.06
C PRO A 494 9.86 29.36 10.99
N LEU A 495 8.98 29.32 11.99
CA LEU A 495 7.81 28.44 11.96
C LEU A 495 6.92 28.69 10.75
N ALA A 496 6.83 29.94 10.26
CA ALA A 496 6.10 30.28 9.05
C ALA A 496 6.56 29.46 7.83
N ALA A 497 7.88 29.26 7.68
CA ALA A 497 8.43 28.47 6.58
C ALA A 497 8.14 26.98 6.77
N LEU A 498 8.29 26.46 7.97
CA LEU A 498 7.95 25.06 8.28
C LEU A 498 6.46 24.78 8.02
N THR A 499 5.57 25.64 8.51
CA THR A 499 4.12 25.58 8.29
C THR A 499 3.76 25.66 6.81
N GLY A 500 4.40 26.54 6.03
CA GLY A 500 4.19 26.62 4.58
C GLY A 500 4.55 25.32 3.85
N VAL A 501 5.64 24.66 4.24
CA VAL A 501 5.98 23.33 3.71
C VAL A 501 4.98 22.27 4.17
N MET A 502 4.60 22.25 5.45
CA MET A 502 3.62 21.27 5.97
C MET A 502 2.24 21.42 5.32
N LEU A 503 1.81 22.64 4.99
CA LEU A 503 0.58 22.86 4.22
C LEU A 503 0.69 22.34 2.78
N MET A 504 1.86 22.43 2.13
CA MET A 504 2.10 21.78 0.84
C MET A 504 2.12 20.25 0.93
N VAL A 505 2.65 19.68 2.02
CA VAL A 505 2.56 18.24 2.31
C VAL A 505 1.10 17.83 2.46
N VAL A 506 0.31 18.52 3.30
CA VAL A 506 -1.13 18.30 3.48
C VAL A 506 -1.89 18.30 2.15
N LEU A 507 -1.67 19.32 1.30
CA LEU A 507 -2.33 19.42 -0.01
C LEU A 507 -1.95 18.28 -0.97
N SER A 508 -0.77 17.68 -0.78
CA SER A 508 -0.26 16.54 -1.55
C SER A 508 -0.69 15.18 -0.98
N THR A 509 -0.90 15.09 0.33
CA THR A 509 -1.43 13.91 1.02
C THR A 509 -2.95 13.79 0.85
N PHE A 510 -3.67 14.92 0.77
CA PHE A 510 -5.12 14.90 0.60
C PHE A 510 -5.51 14.32 -0.78
N GLU A 511 -6.31 13.27 -0.79
CA GLU A 511 -6.67 12.55 -2.00
C GLU A 511 -7.90 13.16 -2.69
N TRP A 512 -7.65 14.22 -3.46
CA TRP A 512 -8.63 14.95 -4.27
C TRP A 512 -9.45 14.06 -5.21
N SER A 513 -8.90 12.90 -5.62
CA SER A 513 -9.61 11.91 -6.41
C SER A 513 -10.88 11.42 -5.71
N SER A 514 -10.88 11.34 -4.38
CA SER A 514 -11.98 10.87 -3.53
C SER A 514 -13.29 11.61 -3.81
N PHE A 515 -13.27 12.94 -3.89
CA PHE A 515 -14.47 13.74 -4.18
C PHE A 515 -15.07 13.43 -5.56
N ARG A 516 -14.23 13.20 -6.57
CA ARG A 516 -14.68 12.84 -7.91
C ARG A 516 -15.27 11.42 -7.94
N ILE A 517 -14.65 10.50 -7.18
CA ILE A 517 -15.00 9.08 -7.10
C ILE A 517 -16.28 8.85 -6.29
N ILE A 518 -16.57 9.65 -5.25
CA ILE A 518 -17.80 9.59 -4.42
C ILE A 518 -19.08 9.56 -5.25
N SER A 519 -19.13 10.27 -6.38
CA SER A 519 -20.28 10.29 -7.31
C SER A 519 -20.45 9.01 -8.15
N ARG A 520 -19.44 8.14 -8.19
CA ARG A 520 -19.35 6.96 -9.07
C ARG A 520 -19.31 5.61 -8.31
N ILE A 521 -18.98 5.61 -7.03
CA ILE A 521 -18.91 4.38 -6.20
C ILE A 521 -20.24 4.09 -5.49
N PRO A 522 -20.47 2.84 -5.03
CA PRO A 522 -21.66 2.49 -4.26
C PRO A 522 -21.81 3.37 -3.00
N LYS A 523 -23.04 3.79 -2.68
CA LYS A 523 -23.34 4.67 -1.53
C LYS A 523 -22.75 4.17 -0.22
N VAL A 524 -22.71 2.85 0.00
CA VAL A 524 -22.15 2.24 1.23
C VAL A 524 -20.64 2.50 1.32
N ASP A 525 -19.92 2.48 0.20
CA ASP A 525 -18.46 2.67 0.18
C ASP A 525 -18.10 4.15 0.37
N THR A 526 -18.93 5.06 -0.16
CA THR A 526 -18.91 6.50 0.17
C THR A 526 -19.12 6.73 1.67
N ILE A 527 -20.08 6.04 2.30
CA ILE A 527 -20.33 6.17 3.74
C ILE A 527 -19.12 5.69 4.55
N VAL A 528 -18.52 4.55 4.19
CA VAL A 528 -17.29 4.04 4.84
C VAL A 528 -16.13 5.03 4.71
N LEU A 529 -15.91 5.61 3.53
CA LEU A 529 -14.87 6.61 3.29
C LEU A 529 -15.07 7.84 4.18
N LEU A 530 -16.26 8.45 4.13
CA LEU A 530 -16.58 9.65 4.92
C LEU A 530 -16.54 9.39 6.42
N LEU A 531 -17.06 8.25 6.88
CA LEU A 531 -16.99 7.82 8.27
C LEU A 531 -15.54 7.71 8.74
N THR A 532 -14.68 7.06 7.96
CA THR A 532 -13.26 6.90 8.29
C THR A 532 -12.56 8.26 8.33
N SER A 533 -12.77 9.14 7.34
CA SER A 533 -12.18 10.49 7.35
C SER A 533 -12.59 11.33 8.55
N VAL A 534 -13.88 11.35 8.91
CA VAL A 534 -14.39 12.13 10.04
C VAL A 534 -13.89 11.56 11.36
N LEU A 535 -13.86 10.23 11.52
CA LEU A 535 -13.33 9.59 12.72
C LEU A 535 -11.83 9.86 12.89
N THR A 536 -11.05 9.78 11.80
CA THR A 536 -9.62 10.10 11.82
C THR A 536 -9.37 11.56 12.20
N ALA A 537 -10.10 12.50 11.61
CA ALA A 537 -9.86 13.93 11.80
C ALA A 537 -10.30 14.45 13.19
N LYS A 538 -11.29 13.81 13.82
CA LYS A 538 -11.93 14.28 15.06
C LYS A 538 -11.60 13.44 16.31
N TYR A 539 -11.31 12.16 16.13
CA TYR A 539 -11.09 11.20 17.22
C TYR A 539 -9.71 10.53 17.06
N ASN A 540 -9.55 9.32 17.61
CA ASN A 540 -8.30 8.56 17.53
C ASN A 540 -8.20 7.81 16.19
N LEU A 541 -7.04 7.93 15.53
CA LEU A 541 -6.69 7.25 14.27
C LEU A 541 -6.92 5.72 14.35
N ALA A 542 -6.66 5.12 15.52
CA ALA A 542 -6.94 3.72 15.81
C ALA A 542 -8.42 3.36 15.61
N VAL A 543 -9.30 4.13 16.26
CA VAL A 543 -10.75 3.92 16.23
C VAL A 543 -11.30 4.10 14.82
N ALA A 544 -10.78 5.08 14.08
CA ALA A 544 -11.15 5.33 12.70
C ALA A 544 -10.83 4.14 11.79
N LEU A 545 -9.59 3.61 11.87
CA LEU A 545 -9.15 2.49 11.03
C LEU A 545 -9.93 1.21 11.33
N PHE A 546 -10.06 0.81 12.61
CA PHE A 546 -10.83 -0.38 12.98
C PHE A 546 -12.31 -0.25 12.60
N THR A 547 -12.94 0.90 12.84
CA THR A 547 -14.34 1.14 12.49
C THR A 547 -14.55 1.11 10.97
N GLY A 548 -13.64 1.71 10.20
CA GLY A 548 -13.66 1.68 8.75
C GLY A 548 -13.54 0.27 8.17
N VAL A 549 -12.60 -0.53 8.68
CA VAL A 549 -12.46 -1.95 8.29
C VAL A 549 -13.71 -2.75 8.64
N ILE A 550 -14.24 -2.64 9.86
CA ILE A 550 -15.45 -3.36 10.29
C ILE A 550 -16.66 -2.97 9.42
N ALA A 551 -16.87 -1.67 9.19
CA ALA A 551 -17.96 -1.18 8.35
C ALA A 551 -17.82 -1.66 6.89
N SER A 552 -16.59 -1.72 6.36
CA SER A 552 -16.35 -2.23 5.01
C SER A 552 -16.50 -3.75 4.91
N CYS A 553 -16.11 -4.52 5.93
CA CYS A 553 -16.35 -5.97 5.99
C CYS A 553 -17.86 -6.27 6.05
N LEU A 554 -18.63 -5.49 6.82
CA LEU A 554 -20.08 -5.61 6.88
C LEU A 554 -20.75 -5.23 5.54
N SER A 555 -20.29 -4.15 4.90
CA SER A 555 -20.69 -3.75 3.54
C SER A 555 -20.44 -4.88 2.53
N PHE A 556 -19.26 -5.50 2.58
CA PHE A 556 -18.88 -6.61 1.72
C PHE A 556 -19.72 -7.86 1.97
N ALA A 557 -19.91 -8.26 3.23
CA ALA A 557 -20.75 -9.39 3.61
C ALA A 557 -22.20 -9.20 3.15
N TRP A 558 -22.76 -8.00 3.34
CA TRP A 558 -24.12 -7.66 2.90
C TRP A 558 -24.29 -7.72 1.38
N LYS A 559 -23.39 -7.09 0.61
CA LYS A 559 -23.42 -7.16 -0.87
C LYS A 559 -23.27 -8.60 -1.37
N THR A 560 -22.47 -9.41 -0.68
CA THR A 560 -22.21 -10.81 -1.02
C THR A 560 -23.41 -11.71 -0.71
N ALA A 561 -24.07 -11.51 0.45
CA ALA A 561 -25.34 -12.16 0.78
C ALA A 561 -26.44 -11.90 -0.27
N GLN A 562 -26.46 -10.69 -0.85
CA GLN A 562 -27.39 -10.30 -1.91
C GLN A 562 -27.05 -10.86 -3.31
N ARG A 563 -26.01 -11.69 -3.47
CA ARG A 563 -25.66 -12.28 -4.78
C ARG A 563 -26.17 -13.70 -5.00
N VAL A 564 -26.74 -14.36 -3.99
CA VAL A 564 -27.29 -15.71 -4.18
C VAL A 564 -28.51 -15.67 -5.10
N SER A 565 -28.46 -16.48 -6.16
CA SER A 565 -29.51 -16.63 -7.18
C SER A 565 -29.54 -18.06 -7.69
N ALA A 566 -30.70 -18.49 -8.18
CA ALA A 566 -30.88 -19.78 -8.83
C ALA A 566 -31.36 -19.56 -10.26
N VAL A 567 -30.82 -20.30 -11.22
CA VAL A 567 -31.32 -20.36 -12.60
C VAL A 567 -31.96 -21.72 -12.81
N ARG A 568 -33.24 -21.74 -13.22
CA ARG A 568 -33.99 -22.96 -13.49
C ARG A 568 -33.97 -23.30 -14.97
N PHE A 569 -33.67 -24.55 -15.31
CA PHE A 569 -33.94 -25.16 -16.61
C PHE A 569 -34.64 -26.51 -16.43
N MET A 570 -35.15 -27.08 -17.53
CA MET A 570 -35.58 -28.49 -17.54
C MET A 570 -34.50 -29.35 -18.18
N GLU A 571 -34.31 -30.53 -17.63
CA GLU A 571 -33.53 -31.61 -18.21
C GLU A 571 -34.52 -32.72 -18.60
N GLU A 572 -34.82 -32.86 -19.90
CA GLU A 572 -35.90 -33.75 -20.40
C GLU A 572 -35.65 -35.23 -20.14
N LYS A 573 -34.38 -35.62 -19.96
CA LYS A 573 -33.93 -36.97 -19.64
C LYS A 573 -32.92 -36.92 -18.48
N ALA A 574 -33.43 -36.68 -17.28
CA ALA A 574 -32.67 -36.78 -16.04
C ALA A 574 -32.77 -38.21 -15.48
N TYR A 575 -33.21 -38.37 -14.24
CA TYR A 575 -33.30 -39.67 -13.57
C TYR A 575 -34.41 -40.55 -14.14
N GLU A 576 -34.13 -41.86 -14.26
CA GLU A 576 -35.06 -42.87 -14.77
C GLU A 576 -35.66 -42.54 -16.16
N GLY A 577 -35.05 -41.63 -16.93
CA GLY A 577 -35.59 -41.14 -18.21
C GLY A 577 -36.77 -40.16 -18.08
N LYS A 578 -36.99 -39.59 -16.89
CA LYS A 578 -38.03 -38.59 -16.59
C LYS A 578 -37.50 -37.15 -16.70
N PRO A 579 -38.38 -36.16 -16.93
CA PRO A 579 -37.99 -34.76 -16.90
C PRO A 579 -37.78 -34.27 -15.46
N ALA A 580 -36.64 -33.62 -15.19
CA ALA A 580 -36.37 -32.99 -13.89
C ALA A 580 -36.21 -31.47 -13.99
N GLY A 581 -36.57 -30.77 -12.91
CA GLY A 581 -36.34 -29.33 -12.75
C GLY A 581 -34.95 -29.09 -12.17
N VAL A 582 -34.01 -28.61 -12.97
CA VAL A 582 -32.63 -28.36 -12.52
C VAL A 582 -32.47 -26.89 -12.14
N TYR A 583 -31.96 -26.66 -10.93
CA TYR A 583 -31.68 -25.35 -10.36
C TYR A 583 -30.17 -25.21 -10.11
N VAL A 584 -29.47 -24.53 -11.03
CA VAL A 584 -28.07 -24.16 -10.81
C VAL A 584 -28.02 -22.95 -9.89
N LEU A 585 -27.33 -23.11 -8.77
CA LEU A 585 -27.14 -22.09 -7.75
C LEU A 585 -25.85 -21.31 -8.03
N TYR A 586 -25.92 -19.99 -7.84
CA TYR A 586 -24.78 -19.10 -7.97
C TYR A 586 -24.54 -18.32 -6.68
N GLY A 587 -23.26 -18.21 -6.28
CA GLY A 587 -22.81 -17.39 -5.16
C GLY A 587 -22.77 -18.13 -3.80
N PRO A 588 -22.28 -17.49 -2.74
CA PRO A 588 -22.01 -18.18 -1.48
C PRO A 588 -23.25 -18.33 -0.58
N LEU A 589 -23.49 -19.56 -0.11
CA LEU A 589 -24.54 -19.89 0.85
C LEU A 589 -23.98 -19.88 2.28
N PHE A 590 -24.45 -18.94 3.10
CA PHE A 590 -24.03 -18.73 4.49
C PHE A 590 -25.14 -18.02 5.28
N PHE A 591 -24.96 -17.73 6.57
CA PHE A 591 -25.96 -17.11 7.45
C PHE A 591 -26.64 -15.87 6.84
N GLY A 592 -25.88 -15.04 6.11
CA GLY A 592 -26.40 -13.82 5.48
C GLY A 592 -27.30 -14.08 4.26
N SER A 593 -27.05 -15.16 3.51
CA SER A 593 -27.79 -15.51 2.30
C SER A 593 -28.84 -16.61 2.49
N ALA A 594 -28.81 -17.35 3.60
CA ALA A 594 -29.71 -18.45 3.91
C ALA A 594 -31.21 -18.12 3.75
N THR A 595 -31.65 -16.97 4.25
CA THR A 595 -33.06 -16.51 4.10
C THR A 595 -33.42 -16.25 2.64
N ARG A 596 -32.49 -15.69 1.85
CA ARG A 596 -32.71 -15.45 0.42
C ARG A 596 -32.75 -16.76 -0.35
N PHE A 597 -31.85 -17.70 -0.05
CA PHE A 597 -31.86 -19.05 -0.61
C PHE A 597 -33.19 -19.77 -0.37
N LYS A 598 -33.71 -19.75 0.86
CA LYS A 598 -35.03 -20.32 1.22
C LYS A 598 -36.21 -19.74 0.41
N ASN A 599 -36.06 -18.55 -0.16
CA ASN A 599 -37.06 -17.85 -0.97
C ASN A 599 -36.87 -18.01 -2.49
N LEU A 600 -35.71 -18.52 -2.95
CA LEU A 600 -35.50 -18.83 -4.38
C LEU A 600 -36.25 -20.09 -4.83
N LEU A 601 -36.51 -20.99 -3.88
CA LEU A 601 -37.03 -22.34 -4.13
C LEU A 601 -38.34 -22.54 -3.36
N ASP A 602 -39.42 -22.77 -4.10
CA ASP A 602 -40.77 -22.99 -3.56
C ASP A 602 -41.33 -24.32 -4.08
N PRO A 603 -41.35 -25.38 -3.24
CA PRO A 603 -41.83 -26.71 -3.65
C PRO A 603 -43.25 -26.74 -4.18
N ARG A 604 -44.09 -25.73 -3.83
CA ARG A 604 -45.48 -25.63 -4.28
C ARG A 604 -45.63 -25.07 -5.70
N LYS A 605 -44.61 -24.36 -6.21
CA LYS A 605 -44.63 -23.72 -7.53
C LYS A 605 -43.90 -24.51 -8.61
N GLU A 606 -43.06 -25.45 -8.21
CA GLU A 606 -42.39 -26.37 -9.13
C GLU A 606 -43.42 -27.37 -9.68
N PRO A 607 -43.63 -27.48 -11.01
CA PRO A 607 -44.55 -28.46 -11.58
C PRO A 607 -44.03 -29.91 -11.56
N LEU A 608 -42.71 -30.15 -11.54
CA LEU A 608 -42.12 -31.49 -11.61
C LEU A 608 -41.96 -32.12 -10.22
N ASP A 609 -41.93 -33.45 -10.16
CA ASP A 609 -41.74 -34.21 -8.92
C ASP A 609 -40.26 -34.50 -8.61
N ASP A 610 -39.42 -34.60 -9.65
CA ASP A 610 -37.96 -34.75 -9.54
C ASP A 610 -37.28 -33.38 -9.73
N VAL A 611 -36.49 -32.96 -8.74
CA VAL A 611 -35.84 -31.64 -8.69
C VAL A 611 -34.37 -31.77 -8.33
N VAL A 612 -33.49 -31.15 -9.12
CA VAL A 612 -32.04 -31.16 -8.91
C VAL A 612 -31.57 -29.78 -8.44
N LEU A 613 -30.84 -29.72 -7.33
CA LEU A 613 -30.06 -28.56 -6.92
C LEU A 613 -28.59 -28.80 -7.22
N ASP A 614 -28.04 -27.94 -8.07
CA ASP A 614 -26.65 -28.00 -8.49
C ASP A 614 -25.83 -26.90 -7.80
N PHE A 615 -24.81 -27.33 -7.05
CA PHE A 615 -23.91 -26.48 -6.27
C PHE A 615 -22.58 -26.15 -6.97
N MET A 616 -22.39 -26.49 -8.25
CA MET A 616 -21.12 -26.27 -8.97
C MET A 616 -20.60 -24.83 -8.87
N GLU A 617 -21.50 -23.84 -8.89
CA GLU A 617 -21.19 -22.40 -8.76
C GLU A 617 -21.64 -21.78 -7.41
N CYS A 618 -21.94 -22.62 -6.41
CA CYS A 618 -22.48 -22.23 -5.11
C CYS A 618 -21.73 -22.90 -3.95
N ARG A 619 -20.87 -22.13 -3.27
CA ARG A 619 -20.13 -22.62 -2.10
C ARG A 619 -20.92 -22.40 -0.81
N VAL A 620 -21.15 -23.47 -0.06
CA VAL A 620 -21.65 -23.41 1.32
C VAL A 620 -20.48 -23.10 2.24
N LEU A 621 -20.62 -22.09 3.11
CA LEU A 621 -19.50 -21.57 3.92
C LEU A 621 -19.65 -21.75 5.43
N ASP A 622 -20.86 -22.05 5.92
CA ASP A 622 -21.12 -22.21 7.36
C ASP A 622 -22.26 -23.20 7.66
N ALA A 623 -22.44 -23.48 8.96
CA ALA A 623 -23.49 -24.36 9.45
C ALA A 623 -24.91 -23.85 9.14
N SER A 624 -25.13 -22.54 9.05
CA SER A 624 -26.43 -21.97 8.69
C SER A 624 -26.79 -22.21 7.23
N GLY A 625 -25.80 -22.28 6.34
CA GLY A 625 -25.96 -22.72 4.95
C GLY A 625 -26.33 -24.20 4.85
N VAL A 626 -25.64 -25.08 5.60
CA VAL A 626 -25.98 -26.51 5.70
C VAL A 626 -27.41 -26.70 6.25
N GLU A 627 -27.76 -25.99 7.31
CA GLU A 627 -29.11 -26.03 7.90
C GLU A 627 -30.17 -25.48 6.93
N ALA A 628 -29.84 -24.50 6.07
CA ALA A 628 -30.75 -24.01 5.05
C ALA A 628 -31.06 -25.07 3.97
N ILE A 629 -30.10 -25.95 3.67
CA ILE A 629 -30.28 -27.11 2.76
C ILE A 629 -31.15 -28.18 3.43
N ASP A 630 -30.81 -28.62 4.65
CA ASP A 630 -31.60 -29.61 5.41
C ASP A 630 -33.08 -29.16 5.55
N ASN A 631 -33.31 -27.88 5.86
CA ASN A 631 -34.65 -27.29 5.94
C ASN A 631 -35.39 -27.23 4.59
N LEU A 632 -34.67 -27.05 3.48
CA LEU A 632 -35.28 -27.04 2.15
C LEU A 632 -35.64 -28.46 1.70
N ALA A 633 -34.75 -29.43 1.95
CA ALA A 633 -34.98 -30.84 1.68
C ALA A 633 -36.23 -31.37 2.37
N GLU A 634 -36.43 -31.08 3.65
CA GLU A 634 -37.67 -31.47 4.35
C GLU A 634 -38.92 -30.78 3.77
N ARG A 635 -38.83 -29.54 3.27
CA ARG A 635 -39.97 -28.89 2.58
C ARG A 635 -40.33 -29.61 1.26
N TYR A 636 -39.36 -30.11 0.51
CA TYR A 636 -39.63 -30.96 -0.68
C TYR A 636 -40.17 -32.33 -0.28
N ARG A 637 -39.62 -32.96 0.78
CA ARG A 637 -40.08 -34.26 1.30
C ARG A 637 -41.54 -34.20 1.78
N VAL A 638 -41.92 -33.16 2.52
CA VAL A 638 -43.31 -32.91 2.94
C VAL A 638 -44.23 -32.62 1.75
N ALA A 639 -43.72 -32.00 0.69
CA ALA A 639 -44.43 -31.81 -0.57
C ALA A 639 -44.52 -33.08 -1.44
N LYS A 640 -43.98 -34.23 -0.96
CA LYS A 640 -43.88 -35.52 -1.66
C LYS A 640 -43.05 -35.48 -2.96
N LYS A 641 -42.06 -34.60 -3.03
CA LYS A 641 -41.15 -34.44 -4.17
C LYS A 641 -39.76 -34.93 -3.86
N ARG A 642 -39.07 -35.44 -4.88
CA ARG A 642 -37.69 -35.93 -4.81
C ARG A 642 -36.75 -34.76 -5.05
N LEU A 643 -35.79 -34.57 -4.15
CA LEU A 643 -34.77 -33.53 -4.24
C LEU A 643 -33.40 -34.20 -4.31
N HIS A 644 -32.63 -33.83 -5.33
CA HIS A 644 -31.33 -34.38 -5.63
C HIS A 644 -30.28 -33.28 -5.47
N LEU A 645 -29.21 -33.50 -4.70
CA LEU A 645 -28.15 -32.52 -4.47
C LEU A 645 -26.88 -32.93 -5.23
N ARG A 646 -26.47 -32.14 -6.25
CA ARG A 646 -25.26 -32.35 -7.07
C ARG A 646 -24.15 -31.37 -6.72
N HIS A 647 -22.89 -31.76 -6.91
CA HIS A 647 -21.67 -30.93 -6.76
C HIS A 647 -21.45 -30.29 -5.36
N LEU A 648 -22.09 -30.80 -4.30
CA LEU A 648 -21.89 -30.31 -2.94
C LEU A 648 -20.48 -30.69 -2.42
N SER A 649 -19.75 -29.80 -1.74
CA SER A 649 -18.40 -30.12 -1.22
C SER A 649 -18.43 -31.20 -0.14
N GLU A 650 -17.36 -32.00 -0.06
CA GLU A 650 -17.30 -33.18 0.84
C GLU A 650 -17.48 -32.81 2.32
N ASP A 651 -16.87 -31.70 2.77
CA ASP A 651 -17.06 -31.18 4.14
C ASP A 651 -18.53 -30.88 4.45
N CYS A 652 -19.29 -30.38 3.46
CA CYS A 652 -20.71 -30.12 3.62
C CYS A 652 -21.53 -31.42 3.58
N ARG A 653 -21.16 -32.41 2.76
CA ARG A 653 -21.79 -33.76 2.78
C ARG A 653 -21.71 -34.38 4.17
N ARG A 654 -20.55 -34.27 4.84
CA ARG A 654 -20.32 -34.78 6.21
C ARG A 654 -21.10 -34.04 7.30
N LEU A 655 -21.56 -32.82 7.04
CA LEU A 655 -22.28 -31.97 8.01
C LEU A 655 -23.80 -32.00 7.84
N LEU A 656 -24.33 -32.50 6.71
CA LEU A 656 -25.77 -32.73 6.52
C LEU A 656 -26.27 -33.81 7.48
N LYS A 657 -27.30 -33.51 8.26
CA LYS A 657 -27.81 -34.43 9.30
C LYS A 657 -29.13 -35.11 8.92
N LYS A 658 -29.92 -34.50 8.04
CA LYS A 658 -31.28 -34.96 7.70
C LYS A 658 -31.45 -35.26 6.21
N SER A 659 -30.69 -34.60 5.34
CA SER A 659 -30.75 -34.78 3.89
C SER A 659 -29.50 -35.47 3.29
N GLY A 660 -28.73 -36.20 4.10
CA GLY A 660 -27.55 -36.95 3.61
C GLY A 660 -27.91 -37.95 2.50
N ASP A 661 -29.03 -38.66 2.66
CA ASP A 661 -29.55 -39.65 1.70
C ASP A 661 -30.05 -39.05 0.37
N LEU A 662 -30.10 -37.70 0.28
CA LEU A 662 -30.54 -36.95 -0.91
C LEU A 662 -29.35 -36.37 -1.71
N VAL A 663 -28.12 -36.64 -1.26
CA VAL A 663 -26.89 -36.24 -1.95
C VAL A 663 -26.51 -37.29 -2.98
N GLU A 664 -26.36 -36.87 -4.23
CA GLU A 664 -25.89 -37.73 -5.30
C GLU A 664 -24.41 -37.51 -5.55
N VAL A 665 -23.65 -38.60 -5.50
CA VAL A 665 -22.19 -38.59 -5.62
C VAL A 665 -21.80 -38.99 -7.03
N ASN A 666 -21.66 -38.01 -7.93
CA ASN A 666 -21.10 -38.24 -9.27
C ASN A 666 -19.59 -37.91 -9.30
N ILE A 667 -18.76 -38.90 -8.97
CA ILE A 667 -17.30 -38.77 -8.83
C ILE A 667 -16.63 -38.31 -10.14
N MET A 668 -17.26 -38.54 -11.30
CA MET A 668 -16.73 -38.17 -12.62
C MET A 668 -16.93 -36.69 -12.98
N GLU A 669 -17.88 -36.00 -12.34
CA GLU A 669 -18.25 -34.60 -12.62
C GLU A 669 -17.90 -33.64 -11.47
N ASP A 670 -17.67 -34.17 -10.26
CA ASP A 670 -17.25 -33.40 -9.08
C ASP A 670 -15.92 -32.63 -9.34
N PRO A 671 -15.92 -31.28 -9.30
CA PRO A 671 -14.73 -30.49 -9.62
C PRO A 671 -13.66 -30.60 -8.51
N TRP A 672 -12.39 -30.78 -8.92
CA TRP A 672 -11.26 -30.84 -7.98
C TRP A 672 -11.01 -29.47 -7.32
N TYR A 673 -11.14 -29.42 -6.00
CA TYR A 673 -10.97 -28.20 -5.22
C TYR A 673 -9.51 -28.00 -4.77
N GLY A 674 -8.81 -27.06 -5.38
CA GLY A 674 -7.54 -26.55 -4.84
C GLY A 674 -7.77 -25.78 -3.53
N ILE A 675 -7.21 -26.28 -2.44
CA ILE A 675 -7.03 -25.50 -1.20
C ILE A 675 -5.96 -24.43 -1.47
N ALA A 676 -6.12 -23.24 -0.89
CA ALA A 676 -5.20 -22.12 -1.10
C ALA A 676 -3.86 -22.28 -0.33
N THR A 677 -3.05 -23.24 -0.75
CA THR A 677 -1.61 -23.33 -0.45
C THR A 677 -0.78 -22.56 -1.48
N ASP A 678 0.43 -22.14 -1.11
CA ASP A 678 1.31 -21.36 -1.99
C ASP A 678 1.64 -22.15 -3.28
N TYR A 679 1.20 -21.63 -4.43
CA TYR A 679 1.30 -22.30 -5.74
C TYR A 679 2.74 -22.68 -6.13
N ASP A 680 3.73 -21.95 -5.61
CA ASP A 680 5.16 -22.21 -5.84
C ASP A 680 5.61 -23.58 -5.27
N SER A 681 4.94 -24.10 -4.23
CA SER A 681 5.28 -25.40 -3.63
C SER A 681 4.68 -26.59 -4.38
N ALA A 682 3.51 -26.45 -5.00
CA ALA A 682 2.85 -27.52 -5.75
C ALA A 682 3.37 -27.65 -7.20
N LEU A 683 3.83 -26.54 -7.79
CA LEU A 683 4.39 -26.52 -9.15
C LEU A 683 5.84 -27.06 -9.24
N GLY A 684 6.51 -27.26 -8.10
CA GLY A 684 7.87 -27.83 -8.05
C GLY A 684 7.95 -29.35 -8.27
N GLU A 685 6.90 -30.09 -7.93
CA GLU A 685 6.88 -31.57 -8.00
C GLU A 685 5.90 -32.14 -9.04
N ALA A 686 4.97 -31.31 -9.53
CA ALA A 686 4.02 -31.71 -10.56
C ALA A 686 4.67 -31.70 -11.96
N THR A 687 5.44 -32.74 -12.28
CA THR A 687 5.84 -33.03 -13.66
C THR A 687 4.58 -33.22 -14.50
N ILE A 688 4.21 -32.20 -15.30
CA ILE A 688 3.05 -32.26 -16.19
C ILE A 688 3.33 -33.34 -17.24
N LYS A 689 2.88 -34.58 -16.97
CA LYS A 689 2.73 -35.58 -18.01
C LYS A 689 1.65 -35.06 -18.96
N PRO A 690 1.94 -34.83 -20.26
CA PRO A 690 0.87 -34.56 -21.21
C PRO A 690 -0.11 -35.73 -21.17
N TRP A 691 -1.40 -35.41 -21.10
CA TRP A 691 -2.46 -36.42 -21.05
C TRP A 691 -2.44 -37.24 -22.34
N SER A 692 -2.21 -38.54 -22.20
CA SER A 692 -2.42 -39.52 -23.27
C SER A 692 -3.85 -40.07 -23.15
N PRO A 693 -4.68 -40.04 -24.21
CA PRO A 693 -5.93 -40.79 -24.21
C PRO A 693 -5.64 -42.30 -24.10
N PRO A 694 -6.52 -43.09 -23.46
CA PRO A 694 -6.49 -44.56 -23.56
C PRO A 694 -6.66 -45.02 -25.02
N ASP A 695 -6.07 -46.17 -25.36
CA ASP A 695 -6.08 -46.75 -26.72
C ASP A 695 -7.50 -47.11 -27.23
N ASP A 696 -8.49 -47.07 -26.35
CA ASP A 696 -9.90 -47.37 -26.54
C ASP A 696 -10.68 -46.29 -27.33
N MET A 697 -10.19 -45.04 -27.37
CA MET A 697 -10.93 -43.89 -27.96
C MET A 697 -10.73 -43.73 -29.48
N HIS A 698 -11.16 -44.73 -30.25
CA HIS A 698 -11.38 -44.63 -31.70
C HIS A 698 -12.87 -44.68 -32.08
N HIS A 699 -13.60 -43.62 -31.71
CA HIS A 699 -14.87 -43.27 -32.35
C HIS A 699 -14.66 -42.09 -33.33
N PRO A 700 -15.03 -42.23 -34.62
CA PRO A 700 -14.80 -41.18 -35.59
C PRO A 700 -15.88 -40.09 -35.49
N GLY A 701 -15.46 -38.87 -35.15
CA GLY A 701 -16.22 -37.65 -35.44
C GLY A 701 -16.77 -36.89 -34.24
N TYR A 702 -15.91 -36.17 -33.54
CA TYR A 702 -16.20 -34.80 -33.08
C TYR A 702 -14.89 -34.00 -33.05
N GLY A 703 -14.69 -33.16 -34.08
CA GLY A 703 -13.58 -32.21 -34.10
C GLY A 703 -13.96 -30.93 -33.37
N VAL A 704 -13.34 -30.67 -32.21
CA VAL A 704 -13.50 -29.41 -31.49
C VAL A 704 -12.52 -28.37 -32.06
N ARG A 705 -12.99 -27.12 -32.21
CA ARG A 705 -12.22 -25.96 -32.66
C ARG A 705 -11.69 -25.16 -31.48
#